data_AF-A0A522UJT6-F1
#
_entry.id   AF-A0A522UJT6-F1
#
_cell.length_a   1.000
_cell.length_b   1.000
_cell.length_c   1.000
_cell.angle_alpha   90.00
_cell.angle_beta   90.00
_cell.angle_gamma   90.00
#
_symmetry.space_group_name_H-M   'P 1'
#
loop_
_entity.id
_entity.type
_entity.pdbx_description
1 polymer ?
#
loop_
_entity_poly.entity_id
_entity_poly.type
_entity_poly.pdbx_seq_one_letter_code
_entity_poly.pdbx_strand_id
1 'polypeptide(L)'
;MRTLFRQQFPRLGKHNRTFFQALENGAARWCALTVFAAALLFPGSAGAQQSAPHIGYVYPAGGRQGTTFEVVIGGQFLIGITNVFISGGGVQATLTDFVRPITQKELNDLRIQLDELMARRAVVRNDFRALEKFRSFKNSKTIKSDSATDDQELEAIKKKYAHATWTDADDKLLYEIRKKAYSSVRRPENPAISELAMLRVTVAADAKPGDREVRLGTPQGLTNPLLFKIGQMPEFTKPAIKTIRGQRTLKEAQLGYQTKIAKEKTETKITLPTVVNGQIMPGTVDRFRFAAQQGTHLVIAASARELIPYLADAVPGWFQATLTLYDAAGKEVAYDDDFRFNPDPVLYYEIPADGDYVLEIKDSIYRGREDFVYRITLGEMPFITSLFPLGGPAGASTTVELKGWNLPSHRLTLDNQSKAPGIYPVSVRQDDWISNFAPFVVDALPECFEKKSNGQRRTAQAVTLPIIVNGRIDHPGDRDFFTFEGKTGDQIIAEVIARRLNSPLDSELRLTDANGKQIAFNDDFEDKGSGLETHHADSYLRATLPTNGAYYLEIADTQHQGGPEFAYRLRLSAPRPDFALRLVPSSINVRIGGTVPLTVYAVRHDGFTNAIAITLKNAPKDFKLSGTGIPAGQDQVKLTLTVAPSSPVEVFHPVFEGQATINSQVVTHIAVPAEDMMQAFFYRHLVPFQDLDVAVGGYFKQKAAAKVLSALPIKIPSGGTARIQVNVPSSISYGKLEMELSDPPDGITLQKVVSVSGGSDLIVVSDATKNKPGQKGNLIVAVFLKRSGSSAKNKSPNNKQRFQATTLPAIPFEIVAP
;
A
#
# COMPACT_ATOMS: atom_id res chain seq x y z
N MET A 1 25.87 2.43 -4.17
CA MET A 1 25.23 3.49 -3.36
C MET A 1 25.19 4.85 -4.05
N ARG A 2 26.32 5.53 -4.33
CA ARG A 2 26.30 6.88 -4.99
C ARG A 2 25.59 6.92 -6.35
N THR A 3 25.66 5.84 -7.14
CA THR A 3 25.03 5.74 -8.48
C THR A 3 23.51 5.49 -8.38
N LEU A 4 23.10 4.48 -7.60
CA LEU A 4 21.69 4.20 -7.27
C LEU A 4 20.97 5.40 -6.62
N PHE A 5 21.64 6.13 -5.73
CA PHE A 5 21.05 7.28 -5.03
C PHE A 5 20.87 8.51 -5.94
N ARG A 6 21.73 8.68 -6.96
CA ARG A 6 21.59 9.73 -7.97
C ARG A 6 20.50 9.44 -8.99
N GLN A 7 20.31 8.16 -9.34
CA GLN A 7 19.22 7.73 -10.24
C GLN A 7 17.85 7.84 -9.57
N GLN A 8 17.73 7.55 -8.26
CA GLN A 8 16.43 7.57 -7.56
C GLN A 8 16.03 8.93 -6.97
N PHE A 9 16.95 9.89 -6.81
CA PHE A 9 16.65 11.19 -6.20
C PHE A 9 17.30 12.38 -6.96
N PRO A 10 16.91 12.66 -8.22
CA PRO A 10 17.57 13.67 -9.06
C PRO A 10 17.38 15.12 -8.57
N ARG A 11 16.34 15.41 -7.76
CA ARG A 11 15.99 16.78 -7.32
C ARG A 11 15.89 16.94 -5.80
N LEU A 12 17.01 16.81 -5.10
CA LEU A 12 17.13 17.37 -3.74
C LEU A 12 17.39 18.87 -3.84
N GLY A 13 16.39 19.69 -3.48
CA GLY A 13 16.48 21.15 -3.44
C GLY A 13 17.62 21.69 -2.56
N LYS A 14 18.02 22.94 -2.79
CA LYS A 14 19.20 23.61 -2.18
C LYS A 14 19.30 23.49 -0.64
N HIS A 15 18.20 23.27 0.07
CA HIS A 15 18.20 23.12 1.53
C HIS A 15 18.64 21.73 2.05
N ASN A 16 18.63 20.69 1.21
CA ASN A 16 19.07 19.34 1.61
C ASN A 16 20.54 19.02 1.23
N ARG A 17 21.18 19.84 0.39
CA ARG A 17 22.61 19.65 0.03
C ARG A 17 23.55 19.86 1.22
N THR A 18 23.23 20.78 2.13
CA THR A 18 24.02 21.05 3.34
C THR A 18 23.93 19.92 4.38
N PHE A 19 22.82 19.18 4.43
CA PHE A 19 22.63 18.07 5.36
C PHE A 19 23.54 16.88 5.04
N PHE A 20 23.78 16.59 3.76
CA PHE A 20 24.61 15.46 3.32
C PHE A 20 26.09 15.79 3.17
N GLN A 21 26.46 17.06 2.96
CA GLN A 21 27.87 17.49 2.94
C GLN A 21 28.54 17.37 4.33
N ALA A 22 27.75 17.40 5.41
CA ALA A 22 28.24 17.19 6.78
C ALA A 22 28.58 15.72 7.11
N LEU A 23 28.10 14.75 6.32
CA LEU A 23 28.41 13.32 6.48
C LEU A 23 29.72 12.91 5.78
N GLU A 24 30.25 13.74 4.87
CA GLU A 24 31.45 13.43 4.08
C GLU A 24 32.77 13.86 4.74
N ASN A 25 32.75 14.77 5.73
CA ASN A 25 33.94 15.20 6.44
C ASN A 25 34.03 14.54 7.82
N GLY A 26 35.02 13.64 7.97
CA GLY A 26 35.23 12.77 9.12
C GLY A 26 35.66 13.44 10.44
N ALA A 27 34.93 14.46 10.90
CA ALA A 27 35.16 15.07 12.20
C ALA A 27 33.91 15.77 12.76
N ALA A 28 32.99 15.03 13.38
CA ALA A 28 32.13 15.54 14.46
C ALA A 28 31.23 14.44 15.06
N ARG A 29 31.76 13.69 16.03
CA ARG A 29 31.00 12.69 16.80
C ARG A 29 29.94 13.26 17.77
N TRP A 30 29.65 14.57 17.72
CA TRP A 30 28.82 15.25 18.73
C TRP A 30 27.75 16.22 18.19
N CYS A 31 27.64 16.46 16.89
CA CYS A 31 26.61 17.38 16.33
C CYS A 31 25.41 16.70 15.66
N ALA A 32 25.44 15.37 15.47
CA ALA A 32 24.32 14.63 14.85
C ALA A 32 23.12 14.41 15.80
N LEU A 33 23.26 14.70 17.09
CA LEU A 33 22.23 14.49 18.11
C LEU A 33 21.26 15.69 18.27
N THR A 34 21.63 16.89 17.84
CA THR A 34 20.81 18.10 18.05
C THR A 34 19.93 18.47 16.85
N VAL A 35 20.29 18.12 15.62
CA VAL A 35 19.45 18.42 14.44
C VAL A 35 18.38 17.34 14.19
N PHE A 36 18.61 16.09 14.63
CA PHE A 36 17.58 15.05 14.64
C PHE A 36 16.42 15.36 15.60
N ALA A 37 16.63 16.21 16.61
CA ALA A 37 15.60 16.60 17.57
C ALA A 37 14.66 17.70 17.04
N ALA A 38 15.07 18.50 16.04
CA ALA A 38 14.30 19.68 15.60
C ALA A 38 13.33 19.41 14.44
N ALA A 39 13.54 18.35 13.65
CA ALA A 39 12.60 17.91 12.61
C ALA A 39 11.54 16.90 13.13
N LEU A 40 11.65 16.48 14.40
CA LEU A 40 10.67 15.63 15.10
C LEU A 40 9.51 16.42 15.74
N LEU A 41 9.38 17.73 15.45
CA LEU A 41 8.40 18.62 16.08
C LEU A 41 7.17 18.96 15.22
N PHE A 42 6.95 18.27 14.10
CA PHE A 42 5.58 18.08 13.63
C PHE A 42 5.07 16.76 14.20
N PRO A 43 4.24 16.77 15.25
CA PRO A 43 3.42 15.62 15.54
C PRO A 43 2.44 15.50 14.37
N GLY A 44 2.85 14.80 13.30
CA GLY A 44 1.90 14.14 12.44
C GLY A 44 1.01 13.36 13.38
N SER A 45 -0.28 13.64 13.36
CA SER A 45 -1.27 13.09 14.26
C SER A 45 -1.16 11.57 14.22
N ALA A 46 -0.39 10.99 15.13
CA ALA A 46 -0.60 9.62 15.59
C ALA A 46 -1.89 9.63 16.41
N GLY A 47 -2.99 10.07 15.78
CA GLY A 47 -4.33 9.84 16.26
C GLY A 47 -4.42 8.35 16.41
N ALA A 48 -4.71 7.90 17.63
CA ALA A 48 -4.82 6.49 17.97
C ALA A 48 -5.66 5.80 16.90
N GLN A 49 -4.98 5.15 15.96
CA GLN A 49 -5.60 4.53 14.81
C GLN A 49 -6.58 3.54 15.40
N GLN A 50 -7.87 3.74 15.09
CA GLN A 50 -8.90 2.75 15.33
C GLN A 50 -8.28 1.41 14.91
N SER A 51 -8.24 0.42 15.81
CA SER A 51 -7.58 -0.88 15.62
C SER A 51 -8.27 -1.66 14.50
N ALA A 52 -8.13 -1.17 13.28
CA ALA A 52 -8.68 -1.72 12.07
C ALA A 52 -7.79 -2.89 11.66
N PRO A 53 -8.39 -4.03 11.28
CA PRO A 53 -7.64 -5.18 10.80
C PRO A 53 -6.79 -4.76 9.59
N HIS A 54 -5.56 -5.25 9.54
CA HIS A 54 -4.60 -4.91 8.48
C HIS A 54 -3.73 -6.12 8.16
N ILE A 55 -3.45 -6.33 6.86
CA ILE A 55 -2.54 -7.37 6.36
C ILE A 55 -1.36 -6.71 5.65
N GLY A 56 -0.15 -7.18 5.95
CA GLY A 56 1.09 -6.69 5.37
C GLY A 56 1.67 -7.58 4.28
N TYR A 57 1.36 -8.88 4.28
CA TYR A 57 1.75 -9.79 3.20
C TYR A 57 0.84 -11.01 3.07
N VAL A 58 0.90 -11.66 1.91
CA VAL A 58 0.22 -12.92 1.57
C VAL A 58 1.25 -13.84 0.93
N TYR A 59 1.38 -15.08 1.41
CA TYR A 59 2.41 -16.00 0.93
C TYR A 59 1.93 -17.46 0.82
N PRO A 60 2.02 -18.11 -0.35
CA PRO A 60 2.35 -17.51 -1.65
C PRO A 60 1.31 -16.44 -2.04
N ALA A 61 1.75 -15.42 -2.77
CA ALA A 61 0.89 -14.31 -3.21
C ALA A 61 0.05 -14.69 -4.46
N GLY A 62 -0.43 -15.93 -4.54
CA GLY A 62 -1.14 -16.45 -5.69
C GLY A 62 -1.07 -17.97 -5.82
N GLY A 63 -1.63 -18.50 -6.90
CA GLY A 63 -1.62 -19.93 -7.21
C GLY A 63 -2.09 -20.28 -8.62
N ARG A 64 -1.84 -21.53 -9.02
CA ARG A 64 -2.27 -22.08 -10.32
C ARG A 64 -3.75 -22.46 -10.31
N GLN A 65 -4.43 -22.23 -11.42
CA GLN A 65 -5.74 -22.83 -11.72
C GLN A 65 -5.80 -24.33 -11.42
N GLY A 66 -6.94 -24.78 -10.89
CA GLY A 66 -7.21 -26.19 -10.60
C GLY A 66 -6.40 -26.78 -9.45
N THR A 67 -5.82 -25.95 -8.57
CA THR A 67 -5.00 -26.44 -7.45
C THR A 67 -5.56 -26.03 -6.10
N THR A 68 -5.21 -26.82 -5.07
CA THR A 68 -5.45 -26.50 -3.66
C THR A 68 -4.13 -26.45 -2.92
N PHE A 69 -3.87 -25.38 -2.20
CA PHE A 69 -2.62 -25.14 -1.49
C PHE A 69 -2.86 -24.33 -0.21
N GLU A 70 -1.82 -24.20 0.61
CA GLU A 70 -1.86 -23.42 1.83
C GLU A 70 -1.30 -22.01 1.58
N VAL A 71 -1.90 -21.01 2.20
CA VAL A 71 -1.46 -19.61 2.18
C VAL A 71 -1.31 -19.12 3.62
N VAL A 72 -0.25 -18.36 3.89
CA VAL A 72 0.01 -17.66 5.15
C VAL A 72 -0.14 -16.16 4.91
N ILE A 73 -0.97 -15.52 5.70
CA ILE A 73 -1.18 -14.07 5.68
C ILE A 73 -0.69 -13.49 7.01
N GLY A 74 0.23 -12.54 6.94
CA GLY A 74 0.73 -11.83 8.12
C GLY A 74 0.12 -10.43 8.24
N GLY A 75 -0.31 -10.07 9.43
CA GLY A 75 -0.94 -8.78 9.71
C GLY A 75 -1.05 -8.47 11.20
N GLN A 76 -2.00 -7.59 11.53
CA GLN A 76 -2.34 -7.19 12.90
C GLN A 76 -3.84 -6.96 13.05
N PHE A 77 -4.34 -7.16 14.27
CA PHE A 77 -5.77 -7.07 14.61
C PHE A 77 -6.63 -8.05 13.80
N LEU A 78 -6.11 -9.25 13.56
CA LEU A 78 -6.72 -10.34 12.81
C LEU A 78 -7.49 -11.33 13.70
N ILE A 79 -7.64 -11.04 14.99
CA ILE A 79 -8.34 -11.93 15.91
C ILE A 79 -9.82 -12.08 15.49
N GLY A 80 -10.23 -13.34 15.34
CA GLY A 80 -11.63 -13.69 15.07
C GLY A 80 -12.00 -13.70 13.58
N ILE A 81 -11.03 -13.90 12.69
CA ILE A 81 -11.30 -14.07 11.25
C ILE A 81 -12.47 -15.03 11.03
N THR A 82 -13.47 -14.58 10.29
CA THR A 82 -14.64 -15.40 9.91
C THR A 82 -14.65 -15.72 8.43
N ASN A 83 -14.21 -14.78 7.59
CA ASN A 83 -14.37 -14.84 6.14
C ASN A 83 -13.07 -14.45 5.43
N VAL A 84 -12.87 -14.98 4.22
CA VAL A 84 -11.80 -14.58 3.29
C VAL A 84 -12.47 -14.14 1.99
N PHE A 85 -12.11 -12.96 1.50
CA PHE A 85 -12.64 -12.41 0.26
C PHE A 85 -11.51 -12.36 -0.76
N ILE A 86 -11.72 -12.92 -1.94
CA ILE A 86 -10.78 -12.87 -3.07
C ILE A 86 -11.56 -12.38 -4.29
N SER A 87 -11.12 -11.28 -4.91
CA SER A 87 -11.83 -10.67 -6.04
C SER A 87 -11.82 -11.55 -7.30
N GLY A 88 -12.62 -11.17 -8.30
CA GLY A 88 -12.63 -11.81 -9.63
C GLY A 88 -13.18 -13.25 -9.71
N GLY A 89 -13.62 -13.85 -8.60
CA GLY A 89 -14.27 -15.17 -8.55
C GLY A 89 -13.35 -16.36 -8.86
N GLY A 90 -13.90 -17.57 -8.75
CA GLY A 90 -13.18 -18.82 -9.05
C GLY A 90 -12.15 -19.24 -7.99
N VAL A 91 -12.12 -18.59 -6.82
CA VAL A 91 -11.19 -18.91 -5.73
C VAL A 91 -11.99 -19.07 -4.43
N GLN A 92 -11.72 -20.13 -3.69
CA GLN A 92 -12.29 -20.39 -2.37
C GLN A 92 -11.18 -20.49 -1.34
N ALA A 93 -11.38 -19.93 -0.15
CA ALA A 93 -10.39 -19.97 0.91
C ALA A 93 -11.05 -20.21 2.27
N THR A 94 -10.44 -21.06 3.09
CA THR A 94 -10.88 -21.35 4.45
C THR A 94 -9.75 -21.22 5.45
N LEU A 95 -10.02 -20.63 6.61
CA LEU A 95 -9.05 -20.52 7.70
C LEU A 95 -8.79 -21.92 8.29
N THR A 96 -7.53 -22.32 8.35
CA THR A 96 -7.11 -23.62 8.90
C THR A 96 -6.46 -23.47 10.27
N ASP A 97 -5.69 -22.41 10.49
CA ASP A 97 -5.00 -22.16 11.76
C ASP A 97 -4.70 -20.65 11.92
N PHE A 98 -4.41 -20.22 13.14
CA PHE A 98 -4.13 -18.82 13.47
C PHE A 98 -3.09 -18.70 14.60
N VAL A 99 -1.98 -18.01 14.33
CA VAL A 99 -0.92 -17.73 15.31
C VAL A 99 -0.93 -16.24 15.68
N ARG A 100 -0.82 -15.93 16.97
CA ARG A 100 -0.65 -14.54 17.44
C ARG A 100 0.30 -14.44 18.63
N PRO A 101 0.83 -13.24 18.94
CA PRO A 101 1.57 -13.02 20.16
C PRO A 101 0.71 -13.34 21.39
N ILE A 102 1.31 -14.01 22.37
CA ILE A 102 0.64 -14.39 23.61
C ILE A 102 0.66 -13.19 24.56
N THR A 103 -0.47 -12.89 25.20
CA THR A 103 -0.55 -11.79 26.18
C THR A 103 0.21 -12.13 27.46
N GLN A 104 0.60 -11.10 28.23
CA GLN A 104 1.29 -11.33 29.51
C GLN A 104 0.44 -12.10 30.52
N LYS A 105 -0.89 -11.97 30.45
CA LYS A 105 -1.83 -12.75 31.28
C LYS A 105 -1.82 -14.21 30.87
N GLU A 106 -2.05 -14.51 29.59
CA GLU A 106 -2.05 -15.89 29.08
C GLU A 106 -0.73 -16.61 29.34
N LEU A 107 0.40 -15.90 29.23
CA LEU A 107 1.69 -16.47 29.56
C LEU A 107 1.83 -16.78 31.05
N ASN A 108 1.25 -15.96 31.93
CA ASN A 108 1.21 -16.26 33.37
C ASN A 108 0.29 -17.45 33.66
N ASP A 109 -0.87 -17.51 33.01
CA ASP A 109 -1.82 -18.62 33.15
C ASP A 109 -1.20 -19.95 32.67
N LEU A 110 -0.51 -19.95 31.53
CA LEU A 110 0.26 -21.11 31.04
C LEU A 110 1.37 -21.53 32.00
N ARG A 111 2.04 -20.57 32.65
CA ARG A 111 3.04 -20.88 33.68
C ARG A 111 2.42 -21.50 34.91
N ILE A 112 1.29 -20.99 35.38
CA ILE A 112 0.55 -21.55 36.51
C ILE A 112 0.11 -22.99 36.18
N GLN A 113 -0.46 -23.22 35.00
CA GLN A 113 -0.85 -24.56 34.56
C GLN A 113 0.35 -25.50 34.44
N LEU A 114 1.49 -25.01 33.94
CA LEU A 114 2.73 -25.77 33.86
C LEU A 114 3.22 -26.17 35.25
N ASP A 115 3.21 -25.24 36.21
CA ASP A 115 3.62 -25.48 37.60
C ASP A 115 2.68 -26.49 38.27
N GLU A 116 1.36 -26.39 38.08
CA GLU A 116 0.38 -27.34 38.60
C GLU A 116 0.54 -28.75 38.02
N LEU A 117 0.73 -28.88 36.70
CA LEU A 117 0.95 -30.17 36.05
C LEU A 117 2.26 -30.80 36.49
N MET A 118 3.32 -30.00 36.62
CA MET A 118 4.60 -30.50 37.10
C MET A 118 4.54 -30.91 38.57
N ALA A 119 3.78 -30.20 39.41
CA ALA A 119 3.57 -30.56 40.81
C ALA A 119 2.78 -31.87 40.94
N ARG A 120 1.70 -32.03 40.16
CA ARG A 120 0.97 -33.29 40.06
C ARG A 120 1.89 -34.43 39.60
N ARG A 121 2.71 -34.20 38.56
CA ARG A 121 3.68 -35.20 38.05
C ARG A 121 4.69 -35.62 39.12
N ALA A 122 5.21 -34.67 39.89
CA ALA A 122 6.17 -34.91 40.95
C ALA A 122 5.58 -35.78 42.07
N VAL A 123 4.33 -35.51 42.49
CA VAL A 123 3.62 -36.32 43.49
C VAL A 123 3.37 -37.73 42.99
N VAL A 124 2.87 -37.89 41.76
CA VAL A 124 2.61 -39.23 41.17
C VAL A 124 3.89 -40.06 41.04
N ARG A 125 5.03 -39.42 40.73
CA ARG A 125 6.32 -40.09 40.53
C ARG A 125 7.20 -40.17 41.77
N ASN A 126 6.74 -39.65 42.92
CA ASN A 126 7.54 -39.47 44.13
C ASN A 126 8.86 -38.69 43.92
N ASP A 127 8.91 -37.79 42.92
CA ASP A 127 10.09 -36.97 42.59
C ASP A 127 9.93 -35.53 43.12
N PHE A 128 9.95 -35.41 44.45
CA PHE A 128 9.72 -34.13 45.13
C PHE A 128 10.89 -33.15 45.01
N ARG A 129 12.10 -33.61 44.64
CA ARG A 129 13.26 -32.73 44.35
C ARG A 129 13.03 -31.86 43.12
N ALA A 130 12.20 -32.29 42.19
CA ALA A 130 11.81 -31.48 41.04
C ALA A 130 11.03 -30.21 41.45
N LEU A 131 10.38 -30.20 42.63
CA LEU A 131 9.57 -29.09 43.14
C LEU A 131 10.39 -27.87 43.59
N GLU A 132 11.65 -28.06 43.98
CA GLU A 132 12.51 -26.99 44.49
C GLU A 132 12.93 -25.95 43.43
N LYS A 133 12.71 -26.25 42.14
CA LYS A 133 13.11 -25.39 41.01
C LYS A 133 12.02 -24.41 40.54
N PHE A 134 10.81 -24.45 41.11
CA PHE A 134 9.65 -23.66 40.66
C PHE A 134 9.63 -22.21 41.17
N ARG A 135 8.93 -21.33 40.44
CA ARG A 135 8.88 -19.88 40.73
C ARG A 135 7.94 -19.49 41.86
N SER A 136 6.82 -20.20 42.04
CA SER A 136 5.96 -20.06 43.22
C SER A 136 6.76 -20.30 44.51
N PHE A 137 7.62 -21.34 44.51
CA PHE A 137 8.59 -21.63 45.58
C PHE A 137 9.79 -20.67 45.67
N LYS A 138 10.20 -20.02 44.57
CA LYS A 138 11.29 -19.03 44.61
C LYS A 138 10.83 -17.67 45.14
N ASN A 139 9.61 -17.25 44.81
CA ASN A 139 9.04 -16.01 45.33
C ASN A 139 8.65 -16.13 46.81
N SER A 140 8.29 -17.32 47.30
CA SER A 140 8.16 -17.57 48.75
C SER A 140 9.49 -17.32 49.45
N LYS A 141 10.61 -17.87 48.94
CA LYS A 141 11.96 -17.69 49.50
C LYS A 141 12.60 -16.29 49.39
N THR A 142 12.14 -15.43 48.48
CA THR A 142 12.71 -14.06 48.33
C THR A 142 12.02 -13.02 49.21
N ILE A 143 10.77 -13.29 49.61
CA ILE A 143 10.18 -12.71 50.81
C ILE A 143 10.82 -13.48 51.97
N LYS A 144 11.09 -12.87 53.13
CA LYS A 144 11.61 -13.62 54.29
C LYS A 144 10.55 -14.65 54.73
N SER A 145 10.51 -15.84 54.12
CA SER A 145 9.70 -16.97 54.54
C SER A 145 10.57 -17.91 55.39
N ASP A 146 10.09 -18.27 56.58
CA ASP A 146 10.75 -19.24 57.46
C ASP A 146 10.64 -20.65 56.87
N SER A 147 11.61 -21.52 57.12
CA SER A 147 11.65 -22.91 56.62
C SER A 147 10.38 -23.72 56.92
N ALA A 148 9.68 -23.39 58.01
CA ALA A 148 8.41 -24.03 58.38
C ALA A 148 7.26 -23.76 57.38
N THR A 149 7.28 -22.63 56.66
CA THR A 149 6.27 -22.31 55.64
C THR A 149 6.47 -23.08 54.34
N ASP A 150 7.72 -23.36 53.95
CA ASP A 150 8.05 -24.17 52.77
C ASP A 150 7.63 -25.64 52.97
N ASP A 151 7.81 -26.19 54.17
CA ASP A 151 7.39 -27.55 54.52
C ASP A 151 5.85 -27.71 54.51
N GLN A 152 5.11 -26.69 54.95
CA GLN A 152 3.65 -26.67 54.93
C GLN A 152 3.09 -26.60 53.51
N GLU A 153 3.70 -25.82 52.61
CA GLU A 153 3.30 -25.75 51.20
C GLU A 153 3.54 -27.10 50.49
N LEU A 154 4.64 -27.78 50.78
CA LEU A 154 4.96 -29.10 50.23
C LEU A 154 3.96 -30.17 50.68
N GLU A 155 3.62 -30.21 51.97
CA GLU A 155 2.60 -31.13 52.50
C GLU A 155 1.20 -30.82 51.93
N ALA A 156 0.86 -29.54 51.74
CA ALA A 156 -0.38 -29.16 51.08
C ALA A 156 -0.46 -29.67 49.62
N ILE A 157 0.65 -29.61 48.87
CA ILE A 157 0.73 -30.13 47.49
C ILE A 157 0.62 -31.66 47.46
N LYS A 158 1.34 -32.36 48.36
CA LYS A 158 1.22 -33.82 48.50
C LYS A 158 -0.22 -34.23 48.79
N LYS A 159 -0.90 -33.53 49.71
CA LYS A 159 -2.31 -33.76 50.04
C LYS A 159 -3.24 -33.46 48.87
N LYS A 160 -3.02 -32.36 48.14
CA LYS A 160 -3.84 -31.95 46.98
C LYS A 160 -3.81 -32.99 45.86
N TYR A 161 -2.68 -33.65 45.62
CA TYR A 161 -2.50 -34.60 44.52
C TYR A 161 -2.27 -36.06 44.97
N ALA A 162 -2.55 -36.41 46.23
CA ALA A 162 -2.29 -37.73 46.81
C ALA A 162 -2.92 -38.90 46.04
N HIS A 163 -4.04 -38.66 45.37
CA HIS A 163 -4.79 -39.64 44.58
C HIS A 163 -4.77 -39.34 43.08
N ALA A 164 -3.91 -38.44 42.63
CA ALA A 164 -3.80 -38.13 41.22
C ALA A 164 -3.19 -39.31 40.46
N THR A 165 -3.64 -39.54 39.23
CA THR A 165 -2.97 -40.42 38.27
C THR A 165 -2.24 -39.59 37.23
N TRP A 166 -1.30 -40.17 36.49
CA TRP A 166 -0.63 -39.53 35.36
C TRP A 166 -0.88 -40.37 34.10
N THR A 167 -1.39 -39.73 33.06
CA THR A 167 -1.83 -40.39 31.82
C THR A 167 -1.09 -39.85 30.59
N ASP A 168 -1.19 -40.53 29.46
CA ASP A 168 -0.66 -40.05 28.17
C ASP A 168 -1.25 -38.69 27.75
N ALA A 169 -2.51 -38.43 28.14
CA ALA A 169 -3.15 -37.13 27.93
C ALA A 169 -2.46 -36.01 28.73
N ASP A 170 -1.98 -36.31 29.94
CA ASP A 170 -1.22 -35.35 30.77
C ASP A 170 0.16 -35.08 30.16
N ASP A 171 0.84 -36.09 29.60
CA ASP A 171 2.10 -35.88 28.88
C ASP A 171 1.90 -35.05 27.59
N LYS A 172 0.82 -35.28 26.84
CA LYS A 172 0.44 -34.45 25.68
C LYS A 172 0.14 -33.02 26.09
N LEU A 173 -0.64 -32.81 27.14
CA LEU A 173 -0.97 -31.47 27.66
C LEU A 173 0.29 -30.73 28.14
N LEU A 174 1.17 -31.42 28.86
CA LEU A 174 2.44 -30.87 29.33
C LEU A 174 3.33 -30.45 28.15
N TYR A 175 3.39 -31.27 27.10
CA TYR A 175 4.11 -30.94 25.87
C TYR A 175 3.52 -29.70 25.18
N GLU A 176 2.21 -29.62 25.02
CA GLU A 176 1.52 -28.48 24.40
C GLU A 176 1.71 -27.18 25.18
N ILE A 177 1.59 -27.20 26.51
CA ILE A 177 1.81 -26.02 27.36
C ILE A 177 3.26 -25.56 27.27
N ARG A 178 4.23 -26.48 27.33
CA ARG A 178 5.65 -26.15 27.16
C ARG A 178 5.89 -25.55 25.78
N LYS A 179 5.39 -26.19 24.71
CA LYS A 179 5.52 -25.69 23.34
C LYS A 179 4.99 -24.26 23.22
N LYS A 180 3.78 -23.99 23.72
CA LYS A 180 3.18 -22.64 23.72
C LYS A 180 3.96 -21.64 24.57
N ALA A 181 4.42 -22.02 25.75
CA ALA A 181 5.18 -21.15 26.63
C ALA A 181 6.59 -20.81 26.08
N TYR A 182 7.28 -21.79 25.49
CA TYR A 182 8.62 -21.60 24.92
C TYR A 182 8.61 -20.91 23.55
N SER A 183 7.58 -21.13 22.72
CA SER A 183 7.40 -20.42 21.45
C SER A 183 6.76 -19.03 21.61
N SER A 184 6.42 -18.62 22.84
CA SER A 184 5.75 -17.35 23.09
C SER A 184 6.66 -16.16 22.82
N VAL A 185 6.29 -15.36 21.82
CA VAL A 185 6.96 -14.09 21.53
C VAL A 185 6.27 -12.97 22.30
N ARG A 186 6.99 -12.37 23.25
CA ARG A 186 6.49 -11.23 24.05
C ARG A 186 6.56 -9.90 23.31
N ARG A 187 7.61 -9.72 22.50
CA ARG A 187 7.89 -8.52 21.73
C ARG A 187 8.23 -8.97 20.32
N PRO A 188 7.26 -8.96 19.40
CA PRO A 188 7.52 -9.26 18.00
C PRO A 188 8.56 -8.29 17.44
N GLU A 189 9.39 -8.76 16.52
CA GLU A 189 10.30 -7.87 15.77
C GLU A 189 9.49 -6.82 14.99
N ASN A 190 8.43 -7.25 14.31
CA ASN A 190 7.48 -6.38 13.61
C ASN A 190 6.04 -6.65 14.07
N PRO A 191 5.46 -5.79 14.94
CA PRO A 191 4.08 -5.95 15.40
C PRO A 191 3.04 -5.93 14.28
N ALA A 192 3.27 -5.20 13.18
CA ALA A 192 2.30 -5.00 12.11
C ALA A 192 1.98 -6.25 11.29
N ILE A 193 2.85 -7.26 11.36
CA ILE A 193 2.73 -8.56 10.67
C ILE A 193 2.86 -9.74 11.64
N SER A 194 2.64 -9.50 12.94
CA SER A 194 2.89 -10.49 13.99
C SER A 194 1.72 -11.43 14.27
N GLU A 195 0.56 -11.24 13.63
CA GLU A 195 -0.56 -12.18 13.62
C GLU A 195 -0.59 -12.90 12.27
N LEU A 196 -0.61 -14.23 12.30
CA LEU A 196 -0.53 -15.09 11.12
C LEU A 196 -1.85 -15.86 10.96
N ALA A 197 -2.49 -15.71 9.81
CA ALA A 197 -3.63 -16.53 9.39
C ALA A 197 -3.17 -17.54 8.35
N MET A 198 -3.43 -18.83 8.61
CA MET A 198 -3.16 -19.90 7.66
C MET A 198 -4.47 -20.29 6.98
N LEU A 199 -4.47 -20.28 5.65
CA LEU A 199 -5.63 -20.55 4.82
C LEU A 199 -5.38 -21.78 3.95
N ARG A 200 -6.42 -22.57 3.71
CA ARG A 200 -6.47 -23.52 2.59
C ARG A 200 -7.20 -22.85 1.43
N VAL A 201 -6.50 -22.61 0.34
CA VAL A 201 -7.03 -21.96 -0.86
C VAL A 201 -7.20 -22.98 -1.97
N THR A 202 -8.35 -22.95 -2.65
CA THR A 202 -8.65 -23.75 -3.84
C THR A 202 -8.99 -22.81 -4.99
N VAL A 203 -8.26 -22.95 -6.09
CA VAL A 203 -8.49 -22.21 -7.33
C VAL A 203 -9.19 -23.13 -8.32
N ALA A 204 -10.33 -22.70 -8.85
CA ALA A 204 -11.05 -23.44 -9.87
C ALA A 204 -10.22 -23.57 -11.16
N ALA A 205 -10.47 -24.62 -11.94
CA ALA A 205 -9.74 -24.86 -13.19
C ALA A 205 -10.02 -23.78 -14.25
N ASP A 206 -11.20 -23.15 -14.20
CA ASP A 206 -11.67 -22.11 -15.12
C ASP A 206 -11.52 -20.69 -14.56
N ALA A 207 -10.93 -20.52 -13.37
CA ALA A 207 -10.71 -19.21 -12.76
C ALA A 207 -9.81 -18.36 -13.64
N LYS A 208 -10.29 -17.24 -14.19
CA LYS A 208 -9.52 -16.42 -15.17
C LYS A 208 -8.10 -16.07 -14.65
N PRO A 209 -7.03 -16.19 -15.44
CA PRO A 209 -5.72 -15.73 -15.01
C PRO A 209 -5.68 -14.23 -14.69
N GLY A 210 -4.71 -13.81 -13.90
CA GLY A 210 -4.44 -12.40 -13.58
C GLY A 210 -4.66 -12.04 -12.12
N ASP A 211 -4.70 -10.74 -11.89
CA ASP A 211 -4.55 -10.14 -10.57
C ASP A 211 -5.85 -10.09 -9.78
N ARG A 212 -5.81 -10.50 -8.53
CA ARG A 212 -6.91 -10.47 -7.55
C ARG A 212 -6.51 -9.69 -6.31
N GLU A 213 -7.50 -9.32 -5.53
CA GLU A 213 -7.34 -8.72 -4.22
C GLU A 213 -7.79 -9.69 -3.16
N VAL A 214 -7.01 -9.87 -2.09
CA VAL A 214 -7.41 -10.62 -0.91
C VAL A 214 -7.67 -9.70 0.27
N ARG A 215 -8.77 -9.94 0.99
CA ARG A 215 -9.14 -9.29 2.25
C ARG A 215 -9.56 -10.34 3.28
N LEU A 216 -9.30 -10.08 4.55
CA LEU A 216 -9.81 -10.89 5.66
C LEU A 216 -10.92 -10.16 6.39
N GLY A 217 -12.03 -10.85 6.66
CA GLY A 217 -13.11 -10.38 7.51
C GLY A 217 -12.91 -10.75 8.96
N THR A 218 -12.97 -9.76 9.85
CA THR A 218 -12.85 -9.89 11.31
C THR A 218 -14.06 -9.22 11.98
N PRO A 219 -14.28 -9.40 13.30
CA PRO A 219 -15.33 -8.69 14.02
C PRO A 219 -15.14 -7.16 14.05
N GLN A 220 -13.93 -6.68 13.75
CA GLN A 220 -13.58 -5.27 13.65
C GLN A 220 -13.77 -4.70 12.24
N GLY A 221 -14.00 -5.55 11.23
CA GLY A 221 -14.20 -5.18 9.83
C GLY A 221 -13.32 -5.97 8.86
N LEU A 222 -13.14 -5.46 7.64
CA LEU A 222 -12.27 -5.96 6.59
C LEU A 222 -10.86 -5.38 6.68
N THR A 223 -9.86 -6.18 6.35
CA THR A 223 -8.49 -5.68 6.15
C THR A 223 -8.39 -4.81 4.89
N ASN A 224 -7.29 -4.08 4.75
CA ASN A 224 -6.85 -3.58 3.44
C ASN A 224 -6.70 -4.75 2.45
N PRO A 225 -6.81 -4.48 1.14
CA PRO A 225 -6.45 -5.44 0.10
C PRO A 225 -4.93 -5.67 0.01
N LEU A 226 -4.56 -6.86 -0.46
CA LEU A 226 -3.25 -7.18 -1.02
C LEU A 226 -3.41 -8.00 -2.31
N LEU A 227 -2.40 -7.95 -3.17
CA LEU A 227 -2.42 -8.64 -4.46
C LEU A 227 -2.33 -10.16 -4.31
N PHE A 228 -3.11 -10.89 -5.10
CA PHE A 228 -3.12 -12.35 -5.18
C PHE A 228 -3.25 -12.78 -6.65
N LYS A 229 -2.24 -13.45 -7.22
CA LYS A 229 -2.18 -13.74 -8.66
C LYS A 229 -2.70 -15.14 -8.99
N ILE A 230 -3.63 -15.22 -9.95
CA ILE A 230 -4.07 -16.50 -10.52
C ILE A 230 -3.26 -16.80 -11.78
N GLY A 231 -2.46 -17.86 -11.72
CA GLY A 231 -1.57 -18.29 -12.77
C GLY A 231 -2.00 -19.58 -13.47
N GLN A 232 -1.27 -19.93 -14.54
CA GLN A 232 -1.54 -21.10 -15.37
C GLN A 232 -0.42 -22.15 -15.29
N MET A 233 0.76 -21.75 -14.81
CA MET A 233 1.97 -22.58 -14.81
C MET A 233 2.11 -23.40 -13.53
N PRO A 234 2.80 -24.56 -13.58
CA PRO A 234 3.16 -25.31 -12.39
C PRO A 234 3.88 -24.44 -11.36
N GLU A 235 3.45 -24.49 -10.10
CA GLU A 235 4.08 -23.70 -9.04
C GLU A 235 4.97 -24.55 -8.15
N PHE A 236 6.16 -24.03 -7.85
CA PHE A 236 6.99 -24.46 -6.76
C PHE A 236 6.92 -23.41 -5.65
N THR A 237 6.66 -23.83 -4.41
CA THR A 237 6.52 -22.90 -3.28
C THR A 237 7.42 -23.33 -2.14
N LYS A 238 8.34 -22.46 -1.72
CA LYS A 238 9.13 -22.71 -0.51
C LYS A 238 8.20 -22.82 0.71
N PRO A 239 8.47 -23.70 1.69
CA PRO A 239 7.66 -23.76 2.90
C PRO A 239 7.55 -22.41 3.60
N ALA A 240 6.32 -22.01 3.93
CA ALA A 240 6.05 -20.75 4.62
C ALA A 240 6.56 -20.77 6.07
N ILE A 241 7.00 -19.61 6.56
CA ILE A 241 7.28 -19.41 7.99
C ILE A 241 5.95 -19.24 8.72
N LYS A 242 5.68 -20.15 9.68
CA LYS A 242 4.44 -20.18 10.49
C LYS A 242 4.68 -19.80 11.95
N THR A 243 5.79 -19.12 12.23
CA THR A 243 6.20 -18.72 13.58
C THR A 243 6.51 -17.24 13.63
N ILE A 244 6.22 -16.63 14.77
CA ILE A 244 6.50 -15.20 15.00
C ILE A 244 7.97 -15.07 15.44
N ARG A 245 8.69 -14.08 14.92
CA ARG A 245 10.04 -13.72 15.40
C ARG A 245 9.97 -12.72 16.56
N GLY A 246 10.74 -12.99 17.61
CA GLY A 246 10.87 -12.10 18.76
C GLY A 246 12.11 -11.21 18.68
N GLN A 247 12.02 -10.00 19.22
CA GLN A 247 13.15 -9.08 19.33
C GLN A 247 14.33 -9.75 20.06
N ARG A 248 15.51 -9.70 19.44
CA ARG A 248 16.77 -10.14 20.07
C ARG A 248 17.11 -9.25 21.26
N THR A 249 17.53 -9.84 22.37
CA THR A 249 18.05 -9.10 23.52
C THR A 249 19.50 -8.64 23.27
N LEU A 250 19.92 -7.55 23.92
CA LEU A 250 21.31 -7.06 23.86
C LEU A 250 22.34 -8.13 24.27
N LYS A 251 21.99 -9.03 25.19
CA LYS A 251 22.84 -10.17 25.58
C LYS A 251 22.97 -11.20 24.46
N GLU A 252 21.90 -11.52 23.74
CA GLU A 252 21.94 -12.45 22.60
C GLU A 252 22.73 -11.85 21.42
N ALA A 253 22.63 -10.53 21.22
CA ALA A 253 23.44 -9.81 20.23
C ALA A 253 24.93 -9.74 20.62
N GLN A 254 25.26 -9.55 21.91
CA GLN A 254 26.64 -9.47 22.42
C GLN A 254 27.34 -10.83 22.53
N LEU A 255 26.61 -11.91 22.84
CA LEU A 255 27.18 -13.25 22.97
C LEU A 255 27.55 -13.89 21.63
N GLY A 256 27.37 -13.20 20.50
CA GLY A 256 27.69 -13.75 19.19
C GLY A 256 26.97 -15.07 18.92
N TYR A 257 25.82 -15.32 19.57
CA TYR A 257 24.90 -16.36 19.17
C TYR A 257 24.32 -15.91 17.81
N GLN A 258 25.14 -16.06 16.77
CA GLN A 258 24.65 -16.64 15.56
C GLN A 258 23.92 -17.89 16.04
N THR A 259 22.58 -17.85 16.08
CA THR A 259 21.84 -19.04 15.67
C THR A 259 22.64 -19.55 14.50
N LYS A 260 23.15 -20.80 14.58
CA LYS A 260 23.61 -21.48 13.37
C LYS A 260 22.41 -21.32 12.43
N ILE A 261 22.46 -20.31 11.57
CA ILE A 261 21.64 -20.25 10.38
C ILE A 261 22.10 -21.55 9.77
N ALA A 262 21.24 -22.57 9.88
CA ALA A 262 21.52 -23.85 9.26
C ALA A 262 22.02 -23.46 7.88
N LYS A 263 23.24 -23.88 7.49
CA LYS A 263 23.74 -23.68 6.13
C LYS A 263 22.57 -24.13 5.25
N GLU A 264 21.77 -23.19 4.75
CA GLU A 264 20.53 -23.55 4.08
C GLU A 264 20.99 -24.35 2.88
N LYS A 265 20.35 -25.50 2.64
CA LYS A 265 20.68 -26.34 1.49
C LYS A 265 20.70 -25.43 0.27
N THR A 266 21.88 -25.35 -0.33
CA THR A 266 22.37 -24.17 -1.03
C THR A 266 21.61 -23.86 -2.32
N GLU A 267 20.77 -24.77 -2.80
CA GLU A 267 20.03 -24.68 -4.05
C GLU A 267 18.82 -25.62 -4.03
N THR A 268 17.70 -25.18 -4.58
CA THR A 268 16.45 -25.94 -4.70
C THR A 268 16.24 -26.36 -6.15
N LYS A 269 16.06 -27.65 -6.42
CA LYS A 269 15.80 -28.12 -7.79
C LYS A 269 14.36 -27.83 -8.22
N ILE A 270 14.19 -27.29 -9.43
CA ILE A 270 12.90 -27.01 -10.06
C ILE A 270 12.90 -27.50 -11.52
N THR A 271 11.72 -27.56 -12.14
CA THR A 271 11.54 -27.98 -13.54
C THR A 271 10.82 -26.88 -14.31
N LEU A 272 11.27 -26.59 -15.53
CA LEU A 272 10.66 -25.58 -16.39
C LEU A 272 9.50 -26.16 -17.23
N PRO A 273 8.49 -25.35 -17.59
CA PRO A 273 8.23 -23.99 -17.10
C PRO A 273 7.62 -24.02 -15.69
N THR A 274 7.88 -23.01 -14.86
CA THR A 274 7.34 -22.93 -13.51
C THR A 274 7.20 -21.50 -12.98
N VAL A 275 6.37 -21.32 -11.97
CA VAL A 275 6.40 -20.17 -11.07
C VAL A 275 7.04 -20.60 -9.75
N VAL A 276 8.08 -19.90 -9.29
CA VAL A 276 8.63 -20.10 -7.95
C VAL A 276 8.11 -19.02 -6.99
N ASN A 277 7.63 -19.45 -5.82
CA ASN A 277 7.20 -18.59 -4.73
C ASN A 277 8.21 -18.65 -3.58
N GLY A 278 8.60 -17.50 -3.04
CA GLY A 278 9.44 -17.44 -1.85
C GLY A 278 9.32 -16.15 -1.03
N GLN A 279 10.04 -16.13 0.07
CA GLN A 279 10.21 -14.99 0.97
C GLN A 279 11.70 -14.83 1.26
N ILE A 280 12.26 -13.63 1.09
CA ILE A 280 13.66 -13.36 1.45
C ILE A 280 13.75 -13.04 2.94
N MET A 281 14.50 -13.85 3.67
CA MET A 281 14.76 -13.64 5.09
C MET A 281 16.03 -12.80 5.31
N PRO A 282 16.20 -12.19 6.50
CA PRO A 282 17.36 -11.38 6.78
C PRO A 282 18.69 -12.08 6.49
N GLY A 283 19.50 -11.46 5.63
CA GLY A 283 20.81 -11.99 5.22
C GLY A 283 20.77 -13.23 4.32
N THR A 284 19.59 -13.69 3.87
CA THR A 284 19.49 -14.89 3.02
C THR A 284 19.44 -14.54 1.54
N VAL A 285 19.73 -15.54 0.72
CA VAL A 285 19.53 -15.54 -0.73
C VAL A 285 18.85 -16.86 -1.09
N ASP A 286 17.99 -16.83 -2.10
CA ASP A 286 17.33 -18.04 -2.59
C ASP A 286 17.93 -18.44 -3.93
N ARG A 287 18.21 -19.74 -4.10
CA ARG A 287 18.78 -20.29 -5.33
C ARG A 287 17.97 -21.47 -5.84
N PHE A 288 17.70 -21.46 -7.14
CA PHE A 288 16.92 -22.46 -7.83
C PHE A 288 17.71 -23.05 -8.99
N ARG A 289 17.97 -24.37 -8.95
CA ARG A 289 18.66 -25.10 -9.99
C ARG A 289 17.65 -25.74 -10.95
N PHE A 290 17.89 -25.60 -12.25
CA PHE A 290 17.08 -26.21 -13.29
C PHE A 290 17.96 -26.65 -14.46
N ALA A 291 17.50 -27.66 -15.20
CA ALA A 291 18.12 -28.06 -16.46
C ALA A 291 17.50 -27.26 -17.61
N ALA A 292 18.32 -26.86 -18.58
CA ALA A 292 17.89 -26.20 -19.81
C ALA A 292 18.66 -26.74 -21.01
N GLN A 293 18.07 -26.61 -22.19
CA GLN A 293 18.64 -27.07 -23.46
C GLN A 293 19.17 -25.89 -24.27
N GLN A 294 20.19 -26.13 -25.08
CA GLN A 294 20.73 -25.16 -26.02
C GLN A 294 19.64 -24.60 -26.93
N GLY A 295 19.63 -23.28 -27.12
CA GLY A 295 18.65 -22.56 -27.94
C GLY A 295 17.34 -22.24 -27.23
N THR A 296 17.14 -22.69 -25.97
CA THR A 296 15.99 -22.28 -25.17
C THR A 296 16.01 -20.76 -24.94
N HIS A 297 14.91 -20.08 -25.26
CA HIS A 297 14.71 -18.64 -25.07
C HIS A 297 14.03 -18.36 -23.73
N LEU A 298 14.84 -18.35 -22.67
CA LEU A 298 14.36 -18.24 -21.30
C LEU A 298 13.87 -16.82 -20.98
N VAL A 299 12.69 -16.73 -20.37
CA VAL A 299 12.16 -15.53 -19.70
C VAL A 299 12.12 -15.80 -18.19
N ILE A 300 12.63 -14.85 -17.40
CA ILE A 300 12.63 -14.87 -15.94
C ILE A 300 12.04 -13.54 -15.45
N ALA A 301 10.77 -13.53 -15.04
CA ALA A 301 10.09 -12.32 -14.60
C ALA A 301 9.75 -12.40 -13.11
N ALA A 302 10.34 -11.52 -12.30
CA ALA A 302 10.00 -11.38 -10.89
C ALA A 302 8.78 -10.47 -10.71
N SER A 303 7.94 -10.79 -9.73
CA SER A 303 6.96 -9.90 -9.11
C SER A 303 7.31 -9.84 -7.63
N ALA A 304 7.69 -8.67 -7.13
CA ALA A 304 7.98 -8.41 -5.72
C ALA A 304 7.38 -7.07 -5.29
N ARG A 305 7.86 -5.98 -5.90
CA ARG A 305 7.31 -4.62 -5.83
C ARG A 305 5.82 -4.60 -6.18
N GLU A 306 5.43 -5.31 -7.23
CA GLU A 306 4.05 -5.41 -7.68
C GLU A 306 3.15 -6.08 -6.63
N LEU A 307 3.66 -7.10 -5.92
CA LEU A 307 2.89 -7.83 -4.91
C LEU A 307 2.64 -6.99 -3.65
N ILE A 308 3.67 -6.25 -3.22
CA ILE A 308 3.63 -5.40 -2.03
C ILE A 308 4.14 -4.00 -2.41
N PRO A 309 3.21 -3.11 -2.82
CA PRO A 309 3.57 -1.84 -3.42
C PRO A 309 4.14 -0.79 -2.49
N TYR A 310 4.27 -0.92 -1.18
CA TYR A 310 5.17 -0.07 -0.39
C TYR A 310 5.43 -0.72 0.97
N LEU A 311 6.69 -0.70 1.40
CA LEU A 311 7.15 -1.11 2.73
C LEU A 311 7.74 0.11 3.44
N ALA A 312 6.91 0.72 4.28
CA ALA A 312 7.19 1.99 4.97
C ALA A 312 8.54 2.06 5.71
N ASP A 313 8.99 0.93 6.26
CA ASP A 313 10.19 0.83 7.10
C ASP A 313 11.40 0.19 6.38
N ALA A 314 11.31 0.01 5.06
CA ALA A 314 12.33 -0.67 4.27
C ALA A 314 12.84 0.21 3.12
N VAL A 315 13.85 1.07 3.34
CA VAL A 315 14.47 1.96 2.33
C VAL A 315 14.97 1.18 1.11
N PRO A 316 14.57 1.49 -0.15
CA PRO A 316 13.93 2.74 -0.63
C PRO A 316 12.41 2.85 -0.45
N GLY A 317 11.77 1.84 0.12
CA GLY A 317 10.35 1.76 0.43
C GLY A 317 9.69 0.50 -0.09
N TRP A 318 10.46 -0.56 -0.39
CA TRP A 318 10.00 -1.84 -0.95
C TRP A 318 11.10 -2.90 -0.92
N PHE A 319 10.76 -4.14 -1.30
CA PHE A 319 11.71 -5.21 -1.60
C PHE A 319 12.38 -4.94 -2.96
N GLN A 320 13.65 -4.51 -2.93
CA GLN A 320 14.44 -4.25 -4.14
C GLN A 320 15.08 -5.57 -4.58
N ALA A 321 14.32 -6.35 -5.34
CA ALA A 321 14.75 -7.66 -5.83
C ALA A 321 15.88 -7.54 -6.85
N THR A 322 16.80 -8.49 -6.84
CA THR A 322 17.81 -8.66 -7.90
C THR A 322 17.81 -10.11 -8.34
N LEU A 323 17.95 -10.35 -9.64
CA LEU A 323 18.10 -11.68 -10.22
C LEU A 323 19.51 -11.90 -10.73
N THR A 324 20.01 -13.12 -10.60
CA THR A 324 21.31 -13.52 -11.18
C THR A 324 21.20 -14.94 -11.71
N LEU A 325 21.59 -15.15 -12.96
CA LEU A 325 21.64 -16.47 -13.58
C LEU A 325 23.10 -16.94 -13.64
N TYR A 326 23.35 -18.15 -13.15
CA TYR A 326 24.64 -18.81 -13.20
C TYR A 326 24.57 -20.05 -14.10
N ASP A 327 25.66 -20.33 -14.82
CA ASP A 327 25.83 -21.58 -15.57
C ASP A 327 26.27 -22.76 -14.69
N ALA A 328 26.49 -23.92 -15.30
CA ALA A 328 26.91 -25.14 -14.62
C ALA A 328 28.29 -25.03 -13.94
N ALA A 329 29.15 -24.10 -14.40
CA ALA A 329 30.45 -23.83 -13.80
C ALA A 329 30.36 -22.81 -12.64
N GLY A 330 29.17 -22.27 -12.35
CA GLY A 330 28.95 -21.23 -11.35
C GLY A 330 29.37 -19.84 -11.82
N LYS A 331 29.56 -19.64 -13.14
CA LYS A 331 29.83 -18.33 -13.72
C LYS A 331 28.50 -17.58 -13.87
N GLU A 332 28.48 -16.32 -13.45
CA GLU A 332 27.38 -15.41 -13.74
C GLU A 332 27.28 -15.18 -15.25
N VAL A 333 26.11 -15.47 -15.82
CA VAL A 333 25.82 -15.30 -17.24
C VAL A 333 24.79 -14.22 -17.52
N ALA A 334 23.98 -13.85 -16.53
CA ALA A 334 23.06 -12.71 -16.61
C ALA A 334 22.76 -12.15 -15.20
N TYR A 335 22.50 -10.84 -15.13
CA TYR A 335 22.14 -10.12 -13.91
C TYR A 335 21.15 -9.00 -14.26
N ASP A 336 20.17 -8.77 -13.38
CA ASP A 336 19.22 -7.67 -13.49
C ASP A 336 18.67 -7.27 -12.12
N ASP A 337 18.42 -5.98 -11.89
CA ASP A 337 17.81 -5.46 -10.67
C ASP A 337 16.59 -4.56 -10.88
N ASP A 338 16.17 -4.37 -12.14
CA ASP A 338 14.97 -3.67 -12.54
C ASP A 338 14.60 -3.97 -14.00
N PHE A 339 13.31 -3.89 -14.35
CA PHE A 339 12.90 -3.88 -15.75
C PHE A 339 12.70 -2.43 -16.21
N ARG A 340 13.79 -1.84 -16.73
CA ARG A 340 13.93 -0.44 -17.21
C ARG A 340 13.83 0.61 -16.11
N PHE A 341 12.66 0.70 -15.50
CA PHE A 341 12.33 1.64 -14.42
C PHE A 341 11.39 1.01 -13.41
N ASN A 342 10.78 -0.14 -13.75
CA ASN A 342 10.03 -0.94 -12.82
C ASN A 342 11.02 -1.69 -11.91
N PRO A 343 10.96 -1.53 -10.57
CA PRO A 343 11.89 -2.20 -9.65
C PRO A 343 11.82 -3.73 -9.65
N ASP A 344 10.82 -4.33 -10.30
CA ASP A 344 10.74 -5.77 -10.49
C ASP A 344 11.56 -6.21 -11.72
N PRO A 345 12.67 -6.96 -11.53
CA PRO A 345 13.57 -7.34 -12.62
C PRO A 345 12.98 -8.38 -13.57
N VAL A 346 13.37 -8.30 -14.83
CA VAL A 346 13.04 -9.28 -15.87
C VAL A 346 14.26 -9.61 -16.70
N LEU A 347 14.74 -10.85 -16.58
CA LEU A 347 15.84 -11.39 -17.36
C LEU A 347 15.34 -12.17 -18.58
N TYR A 348 16.05 -12.01 -19.69
CA TYR A 348 15.91 -12.86 -20.86
C TYR A 348 17.27 -13.43 -21.24
N TYR A 349 17.31 -14.71 -21.60
CA TYR A 349 18.57 -15.38 -21.88
C TYR A 349 18.39 -16.53 -22.87
N GLU A 350 19.15 -16.52 -23.96
CA GLU A 350 19.25 -17.67 -24.86
C GLU A 350 20.28 -18.65 -24.29
N ILE A 351 19.85 -19.87 -24.01
CA ILE A 351 20.68 -20.91 -23.40
C ILE A 351 21.76 -21.35 -24.40
N PRO A 352 23.07 -21.12 -24.13
CA PRO A 352 24.12 -21.38 -25.10
C PRO A 352 24.52 -22.86 -25.21
N ALA A 353 24.24 -23.65 -24.17
CA ALA A 353 24.58 -25.06 -24.09
C ALA A 353 23.64 -25.79 -23.13
N ASP A 354 23.38 -27.06 -23.43
CA ASP A 354 22.69 -27.99 -22.52
C ASP A 354 23.41 -28.03 -21.16
N GLY A 355 22.64 -27.99 -20.08
CA GLY A 355 23.20 -28.16 -18.75
C GLY A 355 22.31 -27.65 -17.62
N ASP A 356 22.87 -27.69 -16.43
CA ASP A 356 22.25 -27.09 -15.25
C ASP A 356 22.56 -25.60 -15.18
N TYR A 357 21.54 -24.81 -14.84
CA TYR A 357 21.64 -23.39 -14.54
C TYR A 357 21.09 -23.14 -13.14
N VAL A 358 21.52 -22.04 -12.51
CA VAL A 358 21.07 -21.63 -11.18
C VAL A 358 20.58 -20.20 -11.22
N LEU A 359 19.30 -19.98 -10.90
CA LEU A 359 18.73 -18.66 -10.67
C LEU A 359 18.88 -18.29 -9.19
N GLU A 360 19.50 -17.15 -8.91
CA GLU A 360 19.54 -16.51 -7.59
C GLU A 360 18.57 -15.32 -7.52
N ILE A 361 17.85 -15.19 -6.41
CA ILE A 361 17.10 -13.99 -6.03
C ILE A 361 17.48 -13.55 -4.62
N LYS A 362 17.62 -12.24 -4.44
CA LYS A 362 17.89 -11.60 -3.13
C LYS A 362 17.36 -10.18 -3.08
N ASP A 363 17.37 -9.60 -1.88
CA ASP A 363 17.29 -8.16 -1.70
C ASP A 363 18.66 -7.51 -1.96
N SER A 364 18.68 -6.40 -2.71
CA SER A 364 19.91 -5.71 -3.14
C SER A 364 20.88 -5.35 -2.00
N ILE A 365 20.37 -5.20 -0.77
CA ILE A 365 21.14 -4.90 0.43
C ILE A 365 20.88 -5.89 1.58
N TYR A 366 20.42 -7.11 1.26
CA TYR A 366 20.29 -8.23 2.18
C TYR A 366 19.38 -7.99 3.41
N ARG A 367 18.37 -7.10 3.30
CA ARG A 367 17.48 -6.75 4.41
C ARG A 367 16.65 -7.93 4.89
N GLY A 368 15.76 -8.42 4.02
CA GLY A 368 14.84 -9.55 4.24
C GLY A 368 13.85 -9.41 5.40
N ARG A 369 12.62 -9.89 5.22
CA ARG A 369 11.56 -9.99 6.24
C ARG A 369 10.43 -10.87 5.71
N GLU A 370 9.50 -11.30 6.55
CA GLU A 370 8.35 -12.13 6.16
C GLU A 370 7.50 -11.52 5.03
N ASP A 371 7.47 -10.19 4.90
CA ASP A 371 6.80 -9.45 3.81
C ASP A 371 7.71 -9.14 2.60
N PHE A 372 8.91 -9.72 2.51
CA PHE A 372 9.75 -9.68 1.30
C PHE A 372 9.38 -10.87 0.40
N VAL A 373 8.11 -10.88 0.00
CA VAL A 373 7.51 -11.92 -0.81
C VAL A 373 7.87 -11.70 -2.28
N TYR A 374 8.19 -12.79 -2.98
CA TYR A 374 8.34 -12.77 -4.44
C TYR A 374 7.58 -13.93 -5.09
N ARG A 375 7.25 -13.71 -6.36
CA ARG A 375 6.85 -14.72 -7.34
C ARG A 375 7.76 -14.55 -8.55
N ILE A 376 8.35 -15.62 -9.08
CA ILE A 376 9.14 -15.55 -10.32
C ILE A 376 8.56 -16.52 -11.32
N THR A 377 8.17 -16.02 -12.48
CA THR A 377 7.77 -16.82 -13.65
C THR A 377 9.02 -17.15 -14.46
N LEU A 378 9.27 -18.43 -14.73
CA LEU A 378 10.51 -18.93 -15.33
C LEU A 378 10.24 -20.00 -16.40
N GLY A 379 10.64 -19.74 -17.66
CA GLY A 379 10.45 -20.67 -18.79
C GLY A 379 10.45 -19.98 -20.16
N GLU A 380 10.03 -20.70 -21.20
CA GLU A 380 9.86 -20.14 -22.56
C GLU A 380 8.43 -19.65 -22.79
N MET A 381 8.03 -18.58 -22.09
CA MET A 381 6.69 -18.02 -22.20
C MET A 381 6.65 -16.74 -23.03
N PRO A 382 5.50 -16.43 -23.69
CA PRO A 382 5.35 -15.16 -24.38
C PRO A 382 5.46 -14.00 -23.39
N PHE A 383 6.31 -13.03 -23.70
CA PHE A 383 6.53 -11.83 -22.89
C PHE A 383 6.64 -10.60 -23.78
N ILE A 384 5.71 -9.66 -23.64
CA ILE A 384 5.67 -8.38 -24.35
C ILE A 384 6.62 -7.39 -23.66
N THR A 385 7.64 -6.92 -24.38
CA THR A 385 8.55 -5.86 -23.91
C THR A 385 8.07 -4.48 -24.32
N SER A 386 7.36 -4.36 -25.45
CA SER A 386 6.73 -3.10 -25.87
C SER A 386 5.63 -3.33 -26.90
N LEU A 387 4.85 -2.27 -27.11
CA LEU A 387 3.92 -2.17 -28.22
C LEU A 387 4.00 -0.77 -28.86
N PHE A 388 3.68 -0.68 -30.15
CA PHE A 388 3.58 0.59 -30.87
C PHE A 388 2.50 0.55 -31.96
N PRO A 389 1.63 1.57 -32.09
CA PRO A 389 1.51 2.72 -31.20
C PRO A 389 1.11 2.34 -29.77
N LEU A 390 1.40 3.21 -28.79
CA LEU A 390 1.02 3.01 -27.38
C LEU A 390 -0.49 3.13 -27.12
N GLY A 391 -1.28 3.41 -28.16
CA GLY A 391 -2.70 3.65 -28.06
C GLY A 391 -3.36 3.77 -29.41
N GLY A 392 -4.66 4.06 -29.41
CA GLY A 392 -5.45 4.27 -30.62
C GLY A 392 -6.76 4.99 -30.35
N PRO A 393 -7.58 5.24 -31.39
CA PRO A 393 -8.80 6.01 -31.26
C PRO A 393 -9.94 5.15 -30.72
N ALA A 394 -10.82 5.75 -29.91
CA ALA A 394 -12.10 5.19 -29.55
C ALA A 394 -12.98 5.03 -30.80
N GLY A 395 -13.76 3.94 -30.89
CA GLY A 395 -14.64 3.71 -32.05
C GLY A 395 -13.91 3.16 -33.29
N ALA A 396 -12.66 2.70 -33.16
CA ALA A 396 -11.87 2.17 -34.28
C ALA A 396 -11.01 0.98 -33.87
N SER A 397 -10.57 0.17 -34.83
CA SER A 397 -9.55 -0.85 -34.59
C SER A 397 -8.16 -0.25 -34.75
N THR A 398 -7.20 -0.71 -33.94
CA THR A 398 -5.80 -0.28 -34.01
C THR A 398 -4.90 -1.49 -34.13
N THR A 399 -4.09 -1.55 -35.19
CA THR A 399 -3.05 -2.57 -35.32
C THR A 399 -1.77 -2.07 -34.65
N VAL A 400 -1.29 -2.82 -33.66
CA VAL A 400 -0.03 -2.56 -32.96
C VAL A 400 1.05 -3.55 -33.40
N GLU A 401 2.27 -3.05 -33.51
CA GLU A 401 3.50 -3.85 -33.50
C GLU A 401 3.82 -4.25 -32.05
N LEU A 402 4.20 -5.51 -31.84
CA LEU A 402 4.63 -6.05 -30.56
C LEU A 402 6.11 -6.44 -30.62
N LYS A 403 6.88 -6.03 -29.61
CA LYS A 403 8.22 -6.56 -29.34
C LYS A 403 8.19 -7.39 -28.06
N GLY A 404 9.06 -8.38 -28.00
CA GLY A 404 9.07 -9.30 -26.89
C GLY A 404 9.77 -10.62 -27.18
N TRP A 405 9.70 -11.51 -26.21
CA TRP A 405 10.27 -12.85 -26.23
C TRP A 405 9.15 -13.88 -26.41
N ASN A 406 9.43 -14.93 -27.18
CA ASN A 406 8.52 -16.05 -27.43
C ASN A 406 7.11 -15.60 -27.88
N LEU A 407 7.00 -14.50 -28.61
CA LEU A 407 5.69 -13.99 -29.02
C LEU A 407 5.12 -14.88 -30.15
N PRO A 408 3.83 -15.27 -30.07
CA PRO A 408 3.18 -16.01 -31.15
C PRO A 408 2.93 -15.13 -32.39
N SER A 409 2.94 -13.81 -32.22
CA SER A 409 2.81 -12.82 -33.29
C SER A 409 3.46 -11.50 -32.88
N HIS A 410 4.08 -10.81 -33.85
CA HIS A 410 4.61 -9.46 -33.70
C HIS A 410 3.61 -8.36 -34.06
N ARG A 411 2.37 -8.72 -34.40
CA ARG A 411 1.29 -7.78 -34.66
C ARG A 411 -0.01 -8.24 -34.01
N LEU A 412 -0.75 -7.30 -33.47
CA LEU A 412 -2.06 -7.53 -32.87
C LEU A 412 -3.03 -6.43 -33.30
N THR A 413 -4.26 -6.79 -33.65
CA THR A 413 -5.32 -5.81 -33.93
C THR A 413 -6.24 -5.72 -32.72
N LEU A 414 -6.30 -4.55 -32.12
CA LEU A 414 -7.12 -4.24 -30.96
C LEU A 414 -8.41 -3.59 -31.43
N ASP A 415 -9.55 -4.15 -31.01
CA ASP A 415 -10.86 -3.55 -31.24
C ASP A 415 -11.21 -2.56 -30.13
N ASN A 416 -11.39 -1.29 -30.50
CA ASN A 416 -11.77 -0.21 -29.57
C ASN A 416 -13.18 0.35 -29.87
N GLN A 417 -14.01 -0.36 -30.64
CA GLN A 417 -15.36 0.11 -31.01
C GLN A 417 -16.24 0.44 -29.81
N SER A 418 -16.17 -0.37 -28.75
CA SER A 418 -16.98 -0.24 -27.53
C SER A 418 -16.20 0.29 -26.31
N LYS A 419 -14.95 0.73 -26.51
CA LYS A 419 -14.10 1.21 -25.42
C LYS A 419 -14.26 2.70 -25.22
N ALA A 420 -14.52 3.10 -23.97
CA ALA A 420 -14.41 4.49 -23.55
C ALA A 420 -12.93 4.92 -23.54
N PRO A 421 -12.63 6.22 -23.54
CA PRO A 421 -11.27 6.69 -23.31
C PRO A 421 -10.72 6.17 -21.97
N GLY A 422 -9.48 5.67 -21.97
CA GLY A 422 -8.86 5.05 -20.81
C GLY A 422 -7.72 4.11 -21.15
N ILE A 423 -7.07 3.55 -20.13
CA ILE A 423 -5.97 2.59 -20.30
C ILE A 423 -6.51 1.17 -20.17
N TYR A 424 -6.16 0.31 -21.13
CA TYR A 424 -6.60 -1.08 -21.22
C TYR A 424 -5.40 -2.02 -21.25
N PRO A 425 -5.46 -3.18 -20.56
CA PRO A 425 -4.40 -4.17 -20.65
C PRO A 425 -4.45 -4.93 -21.98
N VAL A 426 -3.29 -5.15 -22.58
CA VAL A 426 -3.07 -5.95 -23.79
C VAL A 426 -2.21 -7.14 -23.44
N SER A 427 -2.60 -8.33 -23.91
CA SER A 427 -1.82 -9.55 -23.80
C SER A 427 -1.94 -10.36 -25.07
N VAL A 428 -1.00 -11.28 -25.29
CA VAL A 428 -1.08 -12.29 -26.34
C VAL A 428 -1.23 -13.67 -25.72
N ARG A 429 -1.86 -14.58 -26.46
CA ARG A 429 -2.06 -15.96 -26.04
C ARG A 429 -1.25 -16.90 -26.94
N GLN A 430 -0.50 -17.80 -26.32
CA GLN A 430 0.18 -18.92 -26.96
C GLN A 430 -0.26 -20.20 -26.25
N ASP A 431 -0.93 -21.09 -26.99
CA ASP A 431 -1.57 -22.29 -26.44
C ASP A 431 -2.49 -21.95 -25.25
N ASP A 432 -2.20 -22.48 -24.07
CA ASP A 432 -2.93 -22.16 -22.84
C ASP A 432 -2.36 -20.97 -22.08
N TRP A 433 -1.21 -20.40 -22.47
CA TRP A 433 -0.55 -19.33 -21.72
C TRP A 433 -0.89 -17.94 -22.24
N ILE A 434 -1.05 -17.02 -21.30
CA ILE A 434 -1.21 -15.60 -21.56
C ILE A 434 0.11 -14.90 -21.19
N SER A 435 0.54 -13.95 -22.01
CA SER A 435 1.71 -13.11 -21.71
C SER A 435 1.48 -12.21 -20.49
N ASN A 436 2.51 -11.47 -20.08
CA ASN A 436 2.31 -10.27 -19.27
C ASN A 436 1.34 -9.28 -19.95
N PHE A 437 0.80 -8.36 -19.16
CA PHE A 437 -0.06 -7.29 -19.66
C PHE A 437 0.75 -6.03 -19.96
N ALA A 438 0.56 -5.48 -21.16
CA ALA A 438 1.09 -4.17 -21.56
C ALA A 438 -0.06 -3.15 -21.62
N PRO A 439 0.11 -1.93 -21.07
CA PRO A 439 -0.94 -0.91 -21.10
C PRO A 439 -1.10 -0.31 -22.51
N PHE A 440 -2.34 -0.06 -22.91
CA PHE A 440 -2.70 0.56 -24.20
C PHE A 440 -3.79 1.61 -23.97
N VAL A 441 -3.54 2.85 -24.39
CA VAL A 441 -4.50 3.94 -24.17
C VAL A 441 -5.47 4.09 -25.34
N VAL A 442 -6.75 4.29 -25.03
CA VAL A 442 -7.79 4.68 -25.98
C VAL A 442 -8.14 6.14 -25.72
N ASP A 443 -8.20 6.97 -26.76
CA ASP A 443 -8.61 8.39 -26.66
C ASP A 443 -9.61 8.75 -27.77
N ALA A 444 -10.35 9.84 -27.60
CA ALA A 444 -11.31 10.36 -28.57
C ALA A 444 -10.75 11.48 -29.46
N LEU A 445 -9.54 12.00 -29.18
CA LEU A 445 -8.92 13.01 -30.03
C LEU A 445 -8.46 12.44 -31.38
N PRO A 446 -8.42 13.27 -32.44
CA PRO A 446 -7.71 12.92 -33.66
C PRO A 446 -6.27 12.52 -33.36
N GLU A 447 -5.75 11.55 -34.10
CA GLU A 447 -4.35 11.13 -33.95
C GLU A 447 -3.64 10.96 -35.28
N CYS A 448 -2.32 11.10 -35.26
CA CYS A 448 -1.44 10.84 -36.39
C CYS A 448 -0.14 10.18 -35.92
N PHE A 449 0.64 9.68 -36.87
CA PHE A 449 2.01 9.26 -36.61
C PHE A 449 2.99 10.41 -36.84
N GLU A 450 4.11 10.39 -36.13
CA GLU A 450 5.26 11.21 -36.48
C GLU A 450 5.75 10.91 -37.91
N LYS A 451 6.42 11.87 -38.54
CA LYS A 451 7.14 11.71 -39.80
C LYS A 451 8.62 11.60 -39.50
N LYS A 452 9.27 10.53 -39.94
CA LYS A 452 10.73 10.30 -39.74
C LYS A 452 11.68 11.42 -40.20
N SER A 453 11.20 12.40 -40.97
CA SER A 453 11.99 13.55 -41.42
C SER A 453 11.92 14.77 -40.48
N ASN A 454 11.16 14.70 -39.39
CA ASN A 454 10.94 15.77 -38.41
C ASN A 454 12.11 16.01 -37.43
N GLY A 455 13.27 15.37 -37.63
CA GLY A 455 14.44 15.41 -36.75
C GLY A 455 15.11 16.80 -36.54
N GLN A 456 14.60 17.84 -37.21
CA GLN A 456 15.16 19.19 -37.16
C GLN A 456 14.04 20.21 -37.18
N ARG A 457 14.24 21.35 -36.50
CA ARG A 457 13.25 22.44 -36.47
C ARG A 457 12.80 22.92 -37.84
N ARG A 458 13.71 22.97 -38.83
CA ARG A 458 13.39 23.37 -40.22
C ARG A 458 12.54 22.34 -40.99
N THR A 459 12.51 21.09 -40.53
CA THR A 459 11.69 20.01 -41.08
C THR A 459 10.54 19.62 -40.15
N ALA A 460 10.22 20.48 -39.17
CA ALA A 460 9.18 20.22 -38.19
C ALA A 460 7.86 19.80 -38.86
N GLN A 461 7.25 18.75 -38.34
CA GLN A 461 5.97 18.26 -38.85
C GLN A 461 4.85 19.23 -38.47
N ALA A 462 4.21 19.82 -39.49
CA ALA A 462 3.01 20.61 -39.27
C ALA A 462 1.86 19.73 -38.76
N VAL A 463 1.20 20.18 -37.69
CA VAL A 463 0.05 19.50 -37.06
C VAL A 463 -1.10 20.48 -36.82
N THR A 464 -2.33 19.97 -36.80
CA THR A 464 -3.54 20.75 -36.53
C THR A 464 -4.12 20.36 -35.18
N LEU A 465 -4.26 21.32 -34.26
CA LEU A 465 -4.74 21.07 -32.90
C LEU A 465 -6.29 20.99 -32.85
N PRO A 466 -6.88 20.14 -31.98
CA PRO A 466 -6.22 19.19 -31.09
C PRO A 466 -5.77 17.91 -31.80
N ILE A 467 -4.65 17.34 -31.38
CA ILE A 467 -4.06 16.13 -31.99
C ILE A 467 -3.33 15.31 -30.92
N ILE A 468 -3.30 13.99 -31.12
CA ILE A 468 -2.31 13.09 -30.49
C ILE A 468 -1.33 12.62 -31.55
N VAL A 469 -0.03 12.80 -31.31
CA VAL A 469 1.02 12.25 -32.15
C VAL A 469 1.56 10.97 -31.51
N ASN A 470 1.51 9.87 -32.25
CA ASN A 470 2.17 8.60 -31.92
C ASN A 470 3.57 8.60 -32.52
N GLY A 471 4.60 8.51 -31.67
CA GLY A 471 5.99 8.59 -32.13
C GLY A 471 6.96 7.72 -31.34
N ARG A 472 8.23 7.72 -31.75
CA ARG A 472 9.35 7.01 -31.13
C ARG A 472 10.59 7.88 -31.23
N ILE A 473 11.32 8.03 -30.12
CA ILE A 473 12.71 8.48 -30.18
C ILE A 473 13.54 7.31 -30.72
N ASP A 474 13.82 7.28 -32.03
CA ASP A 474 14.25 6.06 -32.74
C ASP A 474 15.67 5.61 -32.37
N HIS A 475 16.56 6.55 -32.07
CA HIS A 475 17.95 6.30 -31.71
C HIS A 475 18.44 7.30 -30.67
N PRO A 476 19.54 7.01 -29.95
CA PRO A 476 20.12 7.95 -29.01
C PRO A 476 20.32 9.35 -29.61
N GLY A 477 19.89 10.38 -28.89
CA GLY A 477 19.96 11.78 -29.28
C GLY A 477 18.95 12.23 -30.34
N ASP A 478 18.03 11.36 -30.77
CA ASP A 478 16.91 11.72 -31.66
C ASP A 478 15.97 12.76 -31.01
N ARG A 479 15.37 13.62 -31.84
CA ARG A 479 14.54 14.74 -31.43
C ARG A 479 13.45 14.95 -32.46
N ASP A 480 12.20 14.93 -32.03
CA ASP A 480 11.07 15.18 -32.92
C ASP A 480 10.59 16.62 -32.81
N PHE A 481 10.46 17.30 -33.95
CA PHE A 481 9.93 18.67 -34.02
C PHE A 481 8.54 18.71 -34.67
N PHE A 482 7.63 19.42 -34.01
CA PHE A 482 6.28 19.69 -34.49
C PHE A 482 6.04 21.20 -34.59
N THR A 483 5.26 21.63 -35.57
CA THR A 483 4.90 23.05 -35.74
C THR A 483 3.39 23.25 -35.86
N PHE A 484 2.89 24.32 -35.27
CA PHE A 484 1.48 24.73 -35.34
C PHE A 484 1.36 26.26 -35.28
N GLU A 485 0.24 26.79 -35.76
CA GLU A 485 -0.09 28.21 -35.67
C GLU A 485 -0.87 28.50 -34.38
N GLY A 486 -0.53 29.59 -33.69
CA GLY A 486 -1.20 30.01 -32.47
C GLY A 486 -1.47 31.52 -32.43
N LYS A 487 -2.39 31.94 -31.57
CA LYS A 487 -2.73 33.36 -31.35
C LYS A 487 -2.30 33.83 -29.97
N THR A 488 -2.06 35.12 -29.82
CA THR A 488 -1.79 35.76 -28.53
C THR A 488 -2.91 35.42 -27.54
N GLY A 489 -2.52 34.91 -26.38
CA GLY A 489 -3.44 34.55 -25.30
C GLY A 489 -3.95 33.11 -25.35
N ASP A 490 -3.76 32.38 -26.46
CA ASP A 490 -4.10 30.97 -26.53
C ASP A 490 -3.36 30.20 -25.43
N GLN A 491 -4.08 29.28 -24.78
CA GLN A 491 -3.50 28.30 -23.87
C GLN A 491 -3.19 27.04 -24.66
N ILE A 492 -1.96 26.53 -24.56
CA ILE A 492 -1.55 25.26 -25.15
C ILE A 492 -1.18 24.30 -24.03
N ILE A 493 -1.69 23.08 -24.14
CA ILE A 493 -1.24 21.91 -23.40
C ILE A 493 -0.41 21.02 -24.32
N ALA A 494 0.76 20.63 -23.84
CA ALA A 494 1.53 19.52 -24.41
C ALA A 494 1.75 18.48 -23.31
N GLU A 495 1.23 17.27 -23.49
CA GLU A 495 1.39 16.18 -22.52
C GLU A 495 1.93 14.95 -23.21
N VAL A 496 2.99 14.39 -22.65
CA VAL A 496 3.54 13.09 -23.05
C VAL A 496 2.94 12.02 -22.16
N ILE A 497 2.42 10.96 -22.77
CA ILE A 497 2.10 9.70 -22.11
C ILE A 497 3.05 8.64 -22.68
N ALA A 498 4.07 8.30 -21.92
CA ALA A 498 5.07 7.29 -22.27
C ALA A 498 5.39 6.40 -21.07
N ARG A 499 5.93 6.97 -19.98
CA ARG A 499 6.27 6.27 -18.74
C ARG A 499 5.07 5.53 -18.17
N ARG A 500 3.91 6.21 -18.12
CA ARG A 500 2.61 5.63 -17.70
C ARG A 500 2.12 4.47 -18.58
N LEU A 501 2.74 4.27 -19.75
CA LEU A 501 2.44 3.19 -20.71
C LEU A 501 3.64 2.23 -20.88
N ASN A 502 4.50 2.11 -19.86
CA ASN A 502 5.66 1.20 -19.83
C ASN A 502 6.78 1.52 -20.84
N SER A 503 6.79 2.71 -21.43
CA SER A 503 7.91 3.20 -22.25
C SER A 503 9.08 3.63 -21.33
N PRO A 504 10.33 3.31 -21.69
CA PRO A 504 11.51 3.78 -20.95
C PRO A 504 11.79 5.28 -21.14
N LEU A 505 11.07 5.97 -22.05
CA LEU A 505 11.29 7.37 -22.37
C LEU A 505 11.23 8.26 -21.12
N ASP A 506 12.31 8.98 -20.88
CA ASP A 506 12.40 10.09 -19.93
C ASP A 506 12.23 11.37 -20.73
N SER A 507 10.97 11.75 -20.95
CA SER A 507 10.65 12.77 -21.96
C SER A 507 11.10 14.16 -21.52
N GLU A 508 11.53 15.00 -22.47
CA GLU A 508 11.57 16.45 -22.32
C GLU A 508 10.75 17.12 -23.41
N LEU A 509 10.06 18.21 -23.06
CA LEU A 509 9.32 19.07 -23.97
C LEU A 509 9.88 20.49 -23.95
N ARG A 510 10.07 21.07 -25.14
CA ARG A 510 10.47 22.47 -25.31
C ARG A 510 9.59 23.17 -26.34
N LEU A 511 8.84 24.17 -25.89
CA LEU A 511 8.04 25.03 -26.76
C LEU A 511 8.81 26.32 -27.07
N THR A 512 8.93 26.66 -28.35
CA THR A 512 9.59 27.88 -28.83
C THR A 512 8.69 28.68 -29.78
N ASP A 513 8.89 29.99 -29.84
CA ASP A 513 8.30 30.85 -30.88
C ASP A 513 9.03 30.69 -32.23
N ALA A 514 8.62 31.43 -33.26
CA ALA A 514 9.27 31.42 -34.57
C ALA A 514 10.75 31.86 -34.56
N ASN A 515 11.17 32.68 -33.60
CA ASN A 515 12.57 33.13 -33.45
C ASN A 515 13.44 32.13 -32.68
N GLY A 516 12.85 31.07 -32.12
CA GLY A 516 13.54 30.10 -31.28
C GLY A 516 13.64 30.50 -29.82
N LYS A 517 12.93 31.57 -29.41
CA LYS A 517 12.82 31.92 -28.01
C LYS A 517 11.98 30.86 -27.31
N GLN A 518 12.53 30.26 -26.26
CA GLN A 518 11.80 29.31 -25.43
C GLN A 518 10.65 30.00 -24.70
N ILE A 519 9.45 29.48 -24.90
CA ILE A 519 8.22 29.89 -24.22
C ILE A 519 8.04 29.08 -22.94
N ALA A 520 8.26 27.77 -23.01
CA ALA A 520 8.13 26.89 -21.87
C ALA A 520 8.93 25.60 -22.07
N PHE A 521 9.28 24.93 -20.97
CA PHE A 521 10.04 23.68 -20.92
C PHE A 521 9.58 22.84 -19.72
N ASN A 522 9.48 21.53 -19.90
CA ASN A 522 9.25 20.57 -18.82
C ASN A 522 9.85 19.22 -19.20
N ASP A 523 10.41 18.51 -18.23
CA ASP A 523 10.98 17.15 -18.33
C ASP A 523 10.19 16.18 -17.44
N ASP A 524 9.87 16.58 -16.21
CA ASP A 524 9.10 15.77 -15.26
C ASP A 524 7.78 16.43 -14.85
N PHE A 525 6.72 15.63 -14.75
CA PHE A 525 5.46 16.03 -14.14
C PHE A 525 4.86 14.95 -13.26
N GLU A 526 4.72 15.26 -11.95
CA GLU A 526 4.11 14.35 -10.98
C GLU A 526 2.62 14.13 -11.29
N ASP A 527 2.27 12.88 -11.61
CA ASP A 527 0.88 12.44 -11.73
C ASP A 527 0.43 11.77 -10.42
N LYS A 528 -0.25 12.54 -9.57
CA LYS A 528 -0.83 12.05 -8.31
C LYS A 528 -1.87 10.94 -8.50
N GLY A 529 -2.35 10.71 -9.72
CA GLY A 529 -3.22 9.59 -10.06
C GLY A 529 -2.47 8.26 -10.24
N SER A 530 -1.15 8.30 -10.40
CA SER A 530 -0.29 7.17 -10.75
C SER A 530 0.55 6.71 -9.53
N GLY A 531 -0.10 6.28 -8.45
CA GLY A 531 0.55 5.99 -7.17
C GLY A 531 1.51 4.78 -7.14
N LEU A 532 1.65 4.04 -8.24
CA LEU A 532 2.66 2.98 -8.39
C LEU A 532 3.94 3.49 -9.09
N GLU A 533 3.85 4.63 -9.78
CA GLU A 533 4.99 5.27 -10.42
C GLU A 533 5.75 6.09 -9.37
N THR A 534 7.03 5.82 -9.23
CA THR A 534 7.92 6.60 -8.33
C THR A 534 8.86 7.53 -9.10
N HIS A 535 8.95 7.34 -10.43
CA HIS A 535 9.75 8.14 -11.33
C HIS A 535 8.85 8.73 -12.43
N HIS A 536 8.28 9.91 -12.17
CA HIS A 536 7.32 10.56 -13.07
C HIS A 536 7.98 11.30 -14.25
N ALA A 537 8.58 10.54 -15.17
CA ALA A 537 9.36 11.06 -16.31
C ALA A 537 8.53 11.42 -17.56
N ASP A 538 7.20 11.53 -17.39
CA ASP A 538 6.31 12.02 -18.43
C ASP A 538 6.22 13.55 -18.32
N SER A 539 6.55 14.26 -19.41
CA SER A 539 6.49 15.71 -19.46
C SER A 539 5.05 16.23 -19.62
N TYR A 540 4.75 17.33 -18.93
CA TYR A 540 3.52 18.10 -19.08
C TYR A 540 3.82 19.60 -19.11
N LEU A 541 3.28 20.26 -20.13
CA LEU A 541 3.43 21.69 -20.38
C LEU A 541 2.05 22.36 -20.41
N ARG A 542 1.93 23.50 -19.74
CA ARG A 542 0.88 24.48 -19.99
C ARG A 542 1.49 25.85 -20.27
N ALA A 543 1.21 26.42 -21.43
CA ALA A 543 1.78 27.70 -21.86
C ALA A 543 0.72 28.66 -22.39
N THR A 544 0.89 29.96 -22.11
CA THR A 544 0.15 31.04 -22.75
C THR A 544 1.00 31.57 -23.90
N LEU A 545 0.46 31.58 -25.13
CA LEU A 545 1.20 32.06 -26.29
C LEU A 545 1.29 33.59 -26.28
N PRO A 546 2.49 34.18 -26.37
CA PRO A 546 2.66 35.64 -26.25
C PRO A 546 2.30 36.43 -27.51
N THR A 547 2.37 35.81 -28.69
CA THR A 547 2.19 36.47 -29.99
C THR A 547 1.41 35.59 -30.97
N ASN A 548 0.85 36.18 -32.01
CA ASN A 548 0.34 35.41 -33.15
C ASN A 548 1.52 34.83 -33.96
N GLY A 549 1.34 33.63 -34.53
CA GLY A 549 2.25 33.04 -35.51
C GLY A 549 2.62 31.59 -35.20
N ALA A 550 3.66 31.12 -35.89
CA ALA A 550 4.16 29.76 -35.77
C ALA A 550 4.90 29.50 -34.45
N TYR A 551 4.60 28.36 -33.85
CA TYR A 551 5.27 27.81 -32.68
C TYR A 551 5.82 26.42 -32.98
N TYR A 552 6.94 26.09 -32.34
CA TYR A 552 7.63 24.81 -32.51
C TYR A 552 7.71 24.10 -31.18
N LEU A 553 7.24 22.87 -31.14
CA LEU A 553 7.42 21.98 -30.02
C LEU A 553 8.45 20.91 -30.37
N GLU A 554 9.42 20.75 -29.49
CA GLU A 554 10.42 19.71 -29.51
C GLU A 554 10.10 18.68 -28.42
N ILE A 555 10.22 17.40 -28.75
CA ILE A 555 10.27 16.29 -27.80
C ILE A 555 11.58 15.52 -27.97
N ALA A 556 12.20 15.13 -26.87
CA ALA A 556 13.40 14.32 -26.83
C ALA A 556 13.44 13.46 -25.57
N ASP A 557 14.45 12.59 -25.45
CA ASP A 557 14.81 11.94 -24.19
C ASP A 557 15.84 12.80 -23.42
N THR A 558 15.55 13.07 -22.14
CA THR A 558 16.38 13.88 -21.22
C THR A 558 17.78 13.29 -21.03
N GLN A 559 17.92 11.97 -21.17
CA GLN A 559 19.19 11.24 -21.05
C GLN A 559 19.82 10.92 -22.40
N HIS A 560 19.24 11.45 -23.49
CA HIS A 560 19.64 11.23 -24.88
C HIS A 560 19.63 9.75 -25.30
N GLN A 561 18.79 8.94 -24.67
CA GLN A 561 18.53 7.57 -25.09
C GLN A 561 17.54 7.53 -26.26
N GLY A 562 17.35 6.34 -26.84
CA GLY A 562 16.41 6.12 -27.93
C GLY A 562 16.46 4.67 -28.40
N GLY A 563 15.43 4.24 -29.10
CA GLY A 563 15.28 2.88 -29.59
C GLY A 563 13.81 2.51 -29.86
N PRO A 564 13.55 1.29 -30.36
CA PRO A 564 12.20 0.85 -30.73
C PRO A 564 11.19 0.87 -29.57
N GLU A 565 11.69 0.81 -28.33
CA GLU A 565 10.87 0.80 -27.11
C GLU A 565 10.51 2.21 -26.61
N PHE A 566 11.21 3.26 -27.08
CA PHE A 566 11.05 4.66 -26.64
C PHE A 566 9.86 5.34 -27.32
N ALA A 567 8.73 4.65 -27.33
CA ALA A 567 7.49 5.15 -27.90
C ALA A 567 6.87 6.20 -26.97
N TYR A 568 6.12 7.13 -27.57
CA TYR A 568 5.35 8.14 -26.85
C TYR A 568 4.01 8.42 -27.53
N ARG A 569 3.07 8.94 -26.72
CA ARG A 569 1.88 9.65 -27.21
C ARG A 569 1.94 11.09 -26.74
N LEU A 570 2.06 12.02 -27.69
CA LEU A 570 2.12 13.45 -27.44
C LEU A 570 0.76 14.09 -27.73
N ARG A 571 0.05 14.50 -26.70
CA ARG A 571 -1.19 15.29 -26.84
C ARG A 571 -0.83 16.76 -26.99
N LEU A 572 -1.31 17.40 -28.06
CA LEU A 572 -1.27 18.85 -28.27
C LEU A 572 -2.68 19.38 -28.42
N SER A 573 -3.10 20.27 -27.51
CA SER A 573 -4.46 20.81 -27.53
C SER A 573 -4.57 22.13 -26.77
N ALA A 574 -5.72 22.79 -26.90
CA ALA A 574 -6.19 23.70 -25.86
C ALA A 574 -6.42 22.93 -24.54
N PRO A 575 -6.47 23.60 -23.37
CA PRO A 575 -6.82 22.96 -22.11
C PRO A 575 -8.12 22.17 -22.21
N ARG A 576 -8.11 20.94 -21.69
CA ARG A 576 -9.30 20.10 -21.49
C ARG A 576 -9.51 19.93 -19.97
N PRO A 577 -10.05 20.94 -19.27
CA PRO A 577 -10.20 20.87 -17.81
C PRO A 577 -11.02 19.64 -17.45
N ASP A 578 -10.51 18.82 -16.53
CA ASP A 578 -11.20 17.63 -16.04
C ASP A 578 -10.67 17.24 -14.65
N PHE A 579 -11.22 16.18 -14.06
CA PHE A 579 -10.72 15.62 -12.81
C PHE A 579 -10.88 14.10 -12.74
N ALA A 580 -9.97 13.45 -12.03
CA ALA A 580 -10.13 12.07 -11.56
C ALA A 580 -10.21 12.04 -10.03
N LEU A 581 -10.80 10.98 -9.47
CA LEU A 581 -10.98 10.85 -8.03
C LEU A 581 -10.29 9.61 -7.47
N ARG A 582 -9.77 9.71 -6.24
CA ARG A 582 -9.30 8.59 -5.42
C ARG A 582 -10.03 8.61 -4.07
N LEU A 583 -10.46 7.45 -3.60
CA LEU A 583 -11.15 7.29 -2.32
C LEU A 583 -10.32 6.43 -1.37
N VAL A 584 -10.02 6.96 -0.18
CA VAL A 584 -9.21 6.28 0.84
C VAL A 584 -9.97 6.19 2.17
N PRO A 585 -9.99 5.03 2.85
CA PRO A 585 -9.44 3.73 2.40
C PRO A 585 -10.38 3.00 1.42
N SER A 586 -9.87 1.96 0.76
CA SER A 586 -10.62 1.02 -0.09
C SER A 586 -11.44 0.00 0.73
N SER A 587 -11.07 -0.24 1.98
CA SER A 587 -11.85 -1.01 2.96
C SER A 587 -12.34 -0.10 4.09
N ILE A 588 -13.61 0.31 4.03
CA ILE A 588 -14.24 1.20 5.01
C ILE A 588 -14.92 0.37 6.10
N ASN A 589 -14.39 0.45 7.31
CA ASN A 589 -14.91 -0.29 8.47
C ASN A 589 -15.76 0.62 9.37
N VAL A 590 -17.06 0.33 9.47
CA VAL A 590 -18.01 1.12 10.24
C VAL A 590 -18.82 0.23 11.19
N ARG A 591 -19.05 0.71 12.41
CA ARG A 591 -19.92 0.00 13.36
C ARG A 591 -21.39 0.32 13.11
N ILE A 592 -22.29 -0.60 13.41
CA ILE A 592 -23.73 -0.32 13.40
C ILE A 592 -24.05 0.91 14.27
N GLY A 593 -24.76 1.89 13.71
CA GLY A 593 -25.07 3.16 14.36
C GLY A 593 -23.89 4.15 14.45
N GLY A 594 -22.72 3.77 13.92
CA GLY A 594 -21.49 4.55 14.00
C GLY A 594 -21.24 5.45 12.78
N THR A 595 -20.16 6.23 12.89
CA THR A 595 -19.69 7.14 11.85
C THR A 595 -18.18 7.01 11.69
N VAL A 596 -17.71 6.88 10.46
CA VAL A 596 -16.28 6.71 10.12
C VAL A 596 -15.84 7.80 9.13
N PRO A 597 -14.63 8.36 9.26
CA PRO A 597 -14.10 9.29 8.27
C PRO A 597 -13.55 8.55 7.04
N LEU A 598 -13.58 9.22 5.90
CA LEU A 598 -12.95 8.82 4.65
C LEU A 598 -12.42 10.06 3.93
N THR A 599 -11.45 9.89 3.03
CA THR A 599 -10.87 11.00 2.26
C THR A 599 -11.10 10.79 0.78
N VAL A 600 -11.60 11.81 0.10
CA VAL A 600 -11.68 11.85 -1.36
C VAL A 600 -10.63 12.82 -1.86
N TYR A 601 -9.74 12.35 -2.72
CA TYR A 601 -8.72 13.15 -3.40
C TYR A 601 -9.17 13.42 -4.83
N ALA A 602 -8.88 14.63 -5.33
CA ALA A 602 -9.05 15.02 -6.72
C ALA A 602 -7.69 15.19 -7.39
N VAL A 603 -7.50 14.47 -8.49
CA VAL A 603 -6.46 14.74 -9.47
C VAL A 603 -7.05 15.69 -10.49
N ARG A 604 -6.57 16.92 -10.55
CA ARG A 604 -7.14 17.99 -11.39
C ARG A 604 -6.33 18.15 -12.67
N HIS A 605 -6.98 18.07 -13.81
CA HIS A 605 -6.35 18.13 -15.13
C HIS A 605 -6.55 19.49 -15.80
N ASP A 606 -5.55 19.93 -16.56
CA ASP A 606 -5.60 21.10 -17.46
C ASP A 606 -6.15 22.38 -16.84
N GLY A 607 -5.85 22.62 -15.56
CA GLY A 607 -6.26 23.84 -14.85
C GLY A 607 -7.67 23.80 -14.30
N PHE A 608 -8.31 22.65 -14.20
CA PHE A 608 -9.63 22.52 -13.58
C PHE A 608 -9.61 22.87 -12.08
N THR A 609 -10.28 23.97 -11.70
CA THR A 609 -10.30 24.47 -10.31
C THR A 609 -11.66 24.40 -9.64
N ASN A 610 -12.73 23.97 -10.33
CA ASN A 610 -14.08 24.05 -9.78
C ASN A 610 -14.28 23.10 -8.59
N ALA A 611 -15.29 23.39 -7.78
CA ALA A 611 -15.71 22.49 -6.72
C ALA A 611 -16.30 21.20 -7.30
N ILE A 612 -16.11 20.08 -6.60
CA ILE A 612 -16.58 18.76 -7.01
C ILE A 612 -17.55 18.25 -5.94
N ALA A 613 -18.82 18.10 -6.28
CA ALA A 613 -19.82 17.52 -5.39
C ALA A 613 -19.61 16.00 -5.30
N ILE A 614 -19.56 15.43 -4.11
CA ILE A 614 -19.44 13.99 -3.91
C ILE A 614 -20.78 13.41 -3.50
N THR A 615 -21.21 12.36 -4.20
CA THR A 615 -22.46 11.65 -3.93
C THR A 615 -22.22 10.17 -3.75
N LEU A 616 -23.13 9.52 -3.01
CA LEU A 616 -23.11 8.10 -2.75
C LEU A 616 -24.23 7.42 -3.56
N LYS A 617 -23.86 6.47 -4.42
CA LYS A 617 -24.74 5.64 -5.25
C LYS A 617 -24.70 4.19 -4.79
N ASN A 618 -25.74 3.43 -5.10
CA ASN A 618 -25.89 2.01 -4.75
C ASN A 618 -25.71 1.71 -3.26
N ALA A 619 -25.83 2.72 -2.40
CA ALA A 619 -25.79 2.54 -0.96
C ALA A 619 -27.18 2.27 -0.41
N PRO A 620 -27.29 1.45 0.65
CA PRO A 620 -28.51 1.32 1.42
C PRO A 620 -29.05 2.67 1.91
N LYS A 621 -30.38 2.81 2.04
CA LYS A 621 -31.04 4.09 2.43
C LYS A 621 -30.63 4.60 3.81
N ASP A 622 -30.12 3.71 4.65
CA ASP A 622 -29.63 3.94 6.00
C ASP A 622 -28.15 4.36 6.07
N PHE A 623 -27.50 4.54 4.91
CA PHE A 623 -26.16 5.11 4.81
C PHE A 623 -26.27 6.61 4.53
N LYS A 624 -25.52 7.41 5.28
CA LYS A 624 -25.50 8.87 5.13
C LYS A 624 -24.07 9.38 5.02
N LEU A 625 -23.74 9.88 3.84
CA LEU A 625 -22.53 10.68 3.62
C LEU A 625 -22.75 12.09 4.17
N SER A 626 -21.81 12.59 4.97
CA SER A 626 -21.84 13.95 5.53
C SER A 626 -20.55 14.69 5.21
N GLY A 627 -20.67 16.00 5.03
CA GLY A 627 -19.58 16.89 4.63
C GLY A 627 -19.93 17.70 3.37
N THR A 628 -19.07 18.63 3.02
CA THR A 628 -19.07 19.32 1.72
C THR A 628 -18.32 18.50 0.69
N GLY A 629 -18.67 18.65 -0.59
CA GLY A 629 -17.82 18.19 -1.69
C GLY A 629 -16.44 18.87 -1.67
N ILE A 630 -15.53 18.44 -2.55
CA ILE A 630 -14.18 19.01 -2.63
C ILE A 630 -14.30 20.48 -3.04
N PRO A 631 -13.89 21.44 -2.20
CA PRO A 631 -13.99 22.86 -2.53
C PRO A 631 -13.16 23.24 -3.75
N ALA A 632 -13.51 24.37 -4.37
CA ALA A 632 -12.75 24.89 -5.50
C ALA A 632 -11.27 25.10 -5.13
N GLY A 633 -10.37 24.63 -6.00
CA GLY A 633 -8.91 24.70 -5.83
C GLY A 633 -8.34 23.78 -4.74
N GLN A 634 -9.14 22.95 -4.08
CA GLN A 634 -8.64 21.95 -3.12
C GLN A 634 -8.45 20.60 -3.80
N ASP A 635 -7.39 19.88 -3.44
CA ASP A 635 -7.06 18.55 -3.99
C ASP A 635 -7.66 17.41 -3.17
N GLN A 636 -8.28 17.69 -2.03
CA GLN A 636 -8.90 16.65 -1.20
C GLN A 636 -9.99 17.21 -0.28
N VAL A 637 -10.83 16.31 0.23
CA VAL A 637 -11.75 16.59 1.34
C VAL A 637 -11.93 15.35 2.20
N LYS A 638 -11.98 15.54 3.52
CA LYS A 638 -12.43 14.49 4.44
C LYS A 638 -13.95 14.55 4.60
N LEU A 639 -14.62 13.42 4.39
CA LEU A 639 -16.04 13.22 4.61
C LEU A 639 -16.24 12.22 5.74
N THR A 640 -17.48 12.00 6.13
CA THR A 640 -17.82 10.88 7.02
C THR A 640 -19.00 10.09 6.48
N LEU A 641 -18.92 8.78 6.59
CA LEU A 641 -20.02 7.86 6.34
C LEU A 641 -20.65 7.44 7.67
N THR A 642 -21.95 7.68 7.83
CA THR A 642 -22.75 7.23 8.97
C THR A 642 -23.64 6.09 8.54
N VAL A 643 -23.73 5.05 9.38
CA VAL A 643 -24.59 3.88 9.16
C VAL A 643 -25.61 3.80 10.29
N ALA A 644 -26.88 3.56 9.97
CA ALA A 644 -27.94 3.55 10.97
C ALA A 644 -27.83 2.36 11.94
N PRO A 645 -28.44 2.45 13.14
CA PRO A 645 -28.54 1.32 14.07
C PRO A 645 -29.30 0.09 13.56
N SER A 646 -30.09 0.25 12.50
CA SER A 646 -30.92 -0.79 11.89
C SER A 646 -30.23 -1.54 10.74
N SER A 647 -29.05 -1.09 10.33
CA SER A 647 -28.33 -1.68 9.19
C SER A 647 -27.91 -3.12 9.45
N PRO A 648 -27.97 -4.02 8.44
CA PRO A 648 -27.50 -5.38 8.61
C PRO A 648 -25.97 -5.42 8.72
N VAL A 649 -25.48 -6.48 9.38
CA VAL A 649 -24.04 -6.75 9.56
C VAL A 649 -23.54 -7.49 8.33
N GLU A 650 -23.17 -6.73 7.30
CA GLU A 650 -22.78 -7.25 5.99
C GLU A 650 -21.68 -6.36 5.36
N VAL A 651 -21.16 -6.81 4.22
CA VAL A 651 -20.27 -6.02 3.35
C VAL A 651 -21.09 -5.45 2.22
N PHE A 652 -20.93 -4.15 1.95
CA PHE A 652 -21.62 -3.43 0.89
C PHE A 652 -20.63 -2.85 -0.11
N HIS A 653 -21.07 -2.68 -1.35
CA HIS A 653 -20.26 -2.16 -2.46
C HIS A 653 -20.87 -0.88 -3.04
N PRO A 654 -20.94 0.22 -2.27
CA PRO A 654 -21.47 1.48 -2.78
C PRO A 654 -20.50 2.09 -3.80
N VAL A 655 -20.99 3.06 -4.58
CA VAL A 655 -20.19 3.81 -5.55
C VAL A 655 -20.14 5.27 -5.13
N PHE A 656 -18.94 5.85 -5.10
CA PHE A 656 -18.75 7.28 -4.85
C PHE A 656 -18.57 7.99 -6.19
N GLU A 657 -19.43 8.97 -6.47
CA GLU A 657 -19.39 9.76 -7.70
C GLU A 657 -19.06 11.23 -7.39
N GLY A 658 -18.11 11.79 -8.12
CA GLY A 658 -17.85 13.22 -8.18
C GLY A 658 -18.59 13.86 -9.34
N GLN A 659 -19.23 14.99 -9.09
CA GLN A 659 -19.91 15.79 -10.11
C GLN A 659 -19.38 17.21 -10.09
N ALA A 660 -19.05 17.75 -11.25
CA ALA A 660 -18.68 19.15 -11.39
C ALA A 660 -19.11 19.72 -12.74
N THR A 661 -19.23 21.05 -12.80
CA THR A 661 -19.53 21.74 -14.05
C THR A 661 -18.25 22.10 -14.78
N ILE A 662 -18.14 21.69 -16.05
CA ILE A 662 -17.05 21.97 -16.97
C ILE A 662 -17.67 22.52 -18.25
N ASN A 663 -17.28 23.72 -18.68
CA ASN A 663 -17.83 24.37 -19.88
C ASN A 663 -19.38 24.36 -19.92
N SER A 664 -20.02 24.66 -18.79
CA SER A 664 -21.48 24.65 -18.59
C SER A 664 -22.16 23.26 -18.69
N GLN A 665 -21.40 22.17 -18.80
CA GLN A 665 -21.89 20.80 -18.76
C GLN A 665 -21.56 20.14 -17.43
N VAL A 666 -22.47 19.33 -16.90
CA VAL A 666 -22.21 18.52 -15.71
C VAL A 666 -21.47 17.25 -16.14
N VAL A 667 -20.26 17.06 -15.60
CA VAL A 667 -19.44 15.88 -15.80
C VAL A 667 -19.42 15.07 -14.51
N THR A 668 -19.46 13.74 -14.65
CA THR A 668 -19.48 12.79 -13.53
C THR A 668 -18.34 11.80 -13.66
N HIS A 669 -17.60 11.59 -12.58
CA HIS A 669 -16.53 10.59 -12.49
C HIS A 669 -16.68 9.71 -11.25
N ILE A 670 -16.44 8.41 -11.41
CA ILE A 670 -16.42 7.46 -10.30
C ILE A 670 -15.08 7.60 -9.57
N ALA A 671 -15.12 7.61 -8.23
CA ALA A 671 -13.90 7.57 -7.43
C ALA A 671 -13.27 6.18 -7.45
N VAL A 672 -12.00 6.12 -7.85
CA VAL A 672 -11.21 4.88 -7.83
C VAL A 672 -10.82 4.57 -6.38
N PRO A 673 -11.12 3.37 -5.86
CA PRO A 673 -10.71 2.96 -4.52
C PRO A 673 -9.18 2.97 -4.40
N ALA A 674 -8.65 3.39 -3.27
CA ALA A 674 -7.20 3.46 -3.06
C ALA A 674 -6.81 3.28 -1.59
N GLU A 675 -5.56 2.88 -1.39
CA GLU A 675 -4.88 3.00 -0.10
C GLU A 675 -3.87 4.15 -0.15
N ASP A 676 -3.78 4.89 0.95
CA ASP A 676 -2.76 5.92 1.14
C ASP A 676 -1.52 5.29 1.79
N MET A 677 -0.62 4.81 0.95
CA MET A 677 0.53 4.00 1.33
C MET A 677 1.77 4.86 1.49
N MET A 678 2.53 4.61 2.57
CA MET A 678 3.78 5.31 2.85
C MET A 678 4.98 4.54 2.27
N GLN A 679 5.72 5.20 1.39
CA GLN A 679 7.10 4.88 1.07
C GLN A 679 8.03 5.35 2.23
N ALA A 680 9.25 4.83 2.30
CA ALA A 680 10.27 5.32 3.23
C ALA A 680 10.36 6.86 3.27
N PHE A 681 10.67 7.40 4.46
CA PHE A 681 10.79 8.85 4.72
C PHE A 681 9.50 9.67 4.53
N PHE A 682 8.32 9.08 4.80
CA PHE A 682 7.01 9.76 4.77
C PHE A 682 6.51 10.22 3.39
N TYR A 683 7.12 9.75 2.30
CA TYR A 683 6.54 9.90 0.97
C TYR A 683 5.27 9.05 0.89
N ARG A 684 4.17 9.61 0.37
CA ARG A 684 2.86 8.95 0.37
C ARG A 684 2.31 8.85 -1.03
N HIS A 685 1.64 7.74 -1.30
CA HIS A 685 1.15 7.36 -2.62
C HIS A 685 -0.29 6.88 -2.52
N LEU A 686 -1.12 7.33 -3.47
CA LEU A 686 -2.50 6.85 -3.61
C LEU A 686 -2.51 5.62 -4.52
N VAL A 687 -2.36 4.44 -3.93
CA VAL A 687 -2.28 3.17 -4.66
C VAL A 687 -3.69 2.69 -4.98
N PRO A 688 -4.07 2.58 -6.27
CA PRO A 688 -5.42 2.20 -6.66
C PRO A 688 -5.68 0.70 -6.44
N PHE A 689 -6.93 0.38 -6.15
CA PHE A 689 -7.48 -0.96 -6.01
C PHE A 689 -8.81 -1.06 -6.80
N GLN A 690 -9.20 -2.28 -7.17
CA GLN A 690 -10.38 -2.63 -7.95
C GLN A 690 -11.67 -2.44 -7.15
N ASP A 691 -11.71 -2.98 -5.92
CA ASP A 691 -12.94 -3.06 -5.14
C ASP A 691 -12.98 -2.02 -4.01
N LEU A 692 -14.15 -1.41 -3.82
CA LEU A 692 -14.51 -0.63 -2.63
C LEU A 692 -15.48 -1.42 -1.77
N ASP A 693 -15.06 -1.70 -0.54
CA ASP A 693 -15.87 -2.44 0.41
C ASP A 693 -16.20 -1.60 1.64
N VAL A 694 -17.48 -1.54 2.01
CA VAL A 694 -17.93 -1.00 3.29
C VAL A 694 -18.40 -2.15 4.17
N ALA A 695 -17.61 -2.48 5.19
CA ALA A 695 -17.96 -3.49 6.18
C ALA A 695 -18.69 -2.88 7.36
N VAL A 696 -19.94 -3.29 7.56
CA VAL A 696 -20.75 -2.92 8.73
C VAL A 696 -20.62 -3.99 9.79
N GLY A 697 -20.02 -3.66 10.94
CA GLY A 697 -19.68 -4.62 11.99
C GLY A 697 -20.01 -4.19 13.43
N GLY A 698 -19.54 -5.00 14.40
CA GLY A 698 -19.57 -4.70 15.83
C GLY A 698 -20.71 -5.34 16.64
N TYR A 699 -20.35 -5.90 17.81
CA TYR A 699 -21.30 -6.54 18.75
C TYR A 699 -22.14 -5.56 19.57
N PHE A 700 -21.65 -4.33 19.80
CA PHE A 700 -22.33 -3.34 20.62
C PHE A 700 -23.19 -2.43 19.74
N LYS A 701 -24.50 -2.67 19.75
CA LYS A 701 -25.48 -1.81 19.05
C LYS A 701 -25.50 -0.42 19.67
N GLN A 702 -25.02 0.58 18.95
CA GLN A 702 -25.29 1.97 19.31
C GLN A 702 -26.77 2.25 19.02
N LYS A 703 -27.56 2.55 20.06
CA LYS A 703 -29.00 2.84 19.90
C LYS A 703 -29.28 4.10 19.07
N ALA A 704 -28.30 4.99 18.95
CA ALA A 704 -28.37 6.20 18.14
C ALA A 704 -26.97 6.62 17.69
N ALA A 705 -26.88 7.24 16.51
CA ALA A 705 -25.67 7.87 16.02
C ALA A 705 -25.45 9.24 16.67
N ALA A 706 -24.19 9.67 16.74
CA ALA A 706 -23.85 11.04 17.13
C ALA A 706 -24.38 12.05 16.09
N LYS A 707 -24.75 13.24 16.55
CA LYS A 707 -25.39 14.27 15.72
C LYS A 707 -24.74 15.63 15.90
N VAL A 708 -24.73 16.40 14.83
CA VAL A 708 -24.44 17.83 14.84
C VAL A 708 -25.79 18.54 14.88
N LEU A 709 -26.00 19.37 15.90
CA LEU A 709 -27.26 20.07 16.15
C LEU A 709 -27.25 21.50 15.58
N SER A 710 -26.07 22.10 15.45
CA SER A 710 -25.92 23.40 14.77
C SER A 710 -26.35 23.34 13.31
N ALA A 711 -26.91 24.45 12.80
CA ALA A 711 -27.12 24.63 11.38
C ALA A 711 -25.77 24.60 10.62
N LEU A 712 -25.77 23.97 9.45
CA LEU A 712 -24.57 23.80 8.61
C LEU A 712 -24.72 24.60 7.31
N PRO A 713 -23.64 25.17 6.76
CA PRO A 713 -22.27 25.15 7.27
C PRO A 713 -22.06 26.09 8.47
N ILE A 714 -21.11 25.76 9.35
CA ILE A 714 -20.69 26.62 10.45
C ILE A 714 -19.96 27.83 9.87
N LYS A 715 -20.43 29.04 10.19
CA LYS A 715 -19.72 30.28 9.86
C LYS A 715 -18.71 30.57 10.97
N ILE A 716 -17.41 30.59 10.62
CA ILE A 716 -16.32 30.87 11.56
C ILE A 716 -15.70 32.22 11.18
N PRO A 717 -15.82 33.26 12.02
CA PRO A 717 -15.17 34.54 11.73
C PRO A 717 -13.65 34.39 11.68
N SER A 718 -13.00 35.02 10.71
CA SER A 718 -11.54 35.03 10.57
C SER A 718 -10.89 35.69 11.79
N GLY A 719 -10.04 34.94 12.53
CA GLY A 719 -9.48 35.38 13.81
C GLY A 719 -10.42 35.25 15.01
N GLY A 720 -11.66 34.79 14.79
CA GLY A 720 -12.71 34.69 15.80
C GLY A 720 -13.04 33.24 16.18
N THR A 721 -14.13 33.10 16.96
CA THR A 721 -14.61 31.81 17.45
C THR A 721 -15.99 31.47 16.94
N ALA A 722 -16.27 30.18 16.76
CA ALA A 722 -17.62 29.68 16.49
C ALA A 722 -18.03 28.58 17.48
N ARG A 723 -19.32 28.52 17.78
CA ARG A 723 -19.93 27.51 18.66
C ARG A 723 -20.64 26.44 17.82
N ILE A 724 -20.33 25.18 18.09
CA ILE A 724 -20.92 24.03 17.41
C ILE A 724 -21.58 23.13 18.45
N GLN A 725 -22.91 23.02 18.39
CA GLN A 725 -23.69 22.15 19.26
C GLN A 725 -23.71 20.73 18.68
N VAL A 726 -23.37 19.75 19.50
CA VAL A 726 -23.33 18.33 19.13
C VAL A 726 -24.00 17.48 20.21
N ASN A 727 -24.56 16.35 19.80
CA ASN A 727 -25.10 15.36 20.71
C ASN A 727 -24.38 14.03 20.48
N VAL A 728 -23.72 13.54 21.52
CA VAL A 728 -23.20 12.18 21.59
C VAL A 728 -24.11 11.40 22.56
N PRO A 729 -24.85 10.38 22.09
CA PRO A 729 -25.80 9.63 22.91
C PRO A 729 -25.18 9.05 24.19
N SER A 730 -25.96 9.02 25.27
CA SER A 730 -25.51 8.52 26.58
C SER A 730 -25.11 7.04 26.57
N SER A 731 -25.60 6.25 25.61
CA SER A 731 -25.14 4.87 25.35
C SER A 731 -23.66 4.78 24.96
N ILE A 732 -23.09 5.89 24.47
CA ILE A 732 -21.66 6.05 24.19
C ILE A 732 -20.95 6.68 25.40
N SER A 733 -21.66 7.34 26.32
CA SER A 733 -21.12 8.21 27.38
C SER A 733 -21.00 7.57 28.78
N TYR A 734 -20.72 6.27 28.91
CA TYR A 734 -20.49 5.64 30.23
C TYR A 734 -19.21 6.11 30.97
N GLY A 735 -18.55 7.18 30.49
CA GLY A 735 -17.39 7.83 31.08
C GLY A 735 -17.23 9.29 30.60
N LYS A 736 -16.16 9.97 31.02
CA LYS A 736 -15.86 11.34 30.57
C LYS A 736 -15.54 11.33 29.07
N LEU A 737 -16.38 11.99 28.28
CA LEU A 737 -16.18 12.18 26.84
C LEU A 737 -15.05 13.20 26.60
N GLU A 738 -14.20 12.89 25.64
CA GLU A 738 -13.20 13.82 25.11
C GLU A 738 -13.37 13.91 23.60
N MET A 739 -13.32 15.12 23.06
CA MET A 739 -13.45 15.35 21.62
C MET A 739 -12.24 16.12 21.13
N GLU A 740 -11.73 15.76 19.95
CA GLU A 740 -10.58 16.39 19.30
C GLU A 740 -10.85 16.52 17.80
N LEU A 741 -10.28 17.56 17.19
CA LEU A 741 -10.24 17.66 15.73
C LEU A 741 -9.22 16.67 15.17
N SER A 742 -9.63 15.90 14.15
CA SER A 742 -8.76 14.99 13.41
C SER A 742 -8.27 15.67 12.14
N ASP A 743 -6.97 15.95 12.09
CA ASP A 743 -6.27 16.70 11.03
C ASP A 743 -7.06 17.95 10.59
N PRO A 744 -7.26 18.92 11.51
CA PRO A 744 -8.00 20.13 11.17
C PRO A 744 -7.27 20.92 10.06
N PRO A 745 -8.02 21.70 9.25
CA PRO A 745 -7.42 22.67 8.35
C PRO A 745 -6.46 23.60 9.10
N ASP A 746 -5.35 23.97 8.46
CA ASP A 746 -4.36 24.84 9.10
C ASP A 746 -5.01 26.16 9.57
N GLY A 747 -4.68 26.59 10.79
CA GLY A 747 -5.27 27.75 11.46
C GLY A 747 -6.58 27.50 12.22
N ILE A 748 -7.26 26.36 12.05
CA ILE A 748 -8.48 26.05 12.83
C ILE A 748 -8.14 25.10 13.97
N THR A 749 -8.50 25.46 15.20
CA THR A 749 -8.30 24.61 16.38
C THR A 749 -9.55 24.51 17.26
N LEU A 750 -9.63 23.42 18.03
CA LEU A 750 -10.67 23.23 19.04
C LEU A 750 -10.18 23.82 20.35
N GLN A 751 -10.75 24.95 20.75
CA GLN A 751 -10.35 25.68 21.96
C GLN A 751 -10.87 25.00 23.23
N LYS A 752 -12.16 24.61 23.24
CA LYS A 752 -12.77 23.95 24.40
C LYS A 752 -14.02 23.14 24.03
N VAL A 753 -14.31 22.15 24.88
CA VAL A 753 -15.55 21.36 24.86
C VAL A 753 -16.32 21.66 26.16
N VAL A 754 -17.57 22.10 26.05
CA VAL A 754 -18.42 22.45 27.21
C VAL A 754 -19.63 21.53 27.23
N SER A 755 -19.87 20.83 28.34
CA SER A 755 -21.08 20.03 28.51
C SER A 755 -22.29 20.93 28.75
N VAL A 756 -23.39 20.69 28.02
CA VAL A 756 -24.64 21.44 28.15
C VAL A 756 -25.84 20.50 28.23
N SER A 757 -27.00 21.01 28.66
CA SER A 757 -28.24 20.23 28.65
C SER A 757 -28.54 19.77 27.21
N GLY A 758 -28.63 18.46 26.98
CA GLY A 758 -28.89 17.87 25.67
C GLY A 758 -27.67 17.63 24.76
N GLY A 759 -26.44 17.88 25.21
CA GLY A 759 -25.24 17.58 24.42
C GLY A 759 -23.93 18.24 24.88
N SER A 760 -23.13 18.69 23.93
CA SER A 760 -21.87 19.40 24.15
C SER A 760 -21.71 20.53 23.15
N ASP A 761 -21.09 21.63 23.58
CA ASP A 761 -20.61 22.70 22.70
C ASP A 761 -19.13 22.51 22.40
N LEU A 762 -18.78 22.57 21.13
CA LEU A 762 -17.42 22.69 20.65
C LEU A 762 -17.18 24.16 20.31
N ILE A 763 -16.19 24.77 20.95
CA ILE A 763 -15.75 26.12 20.62
C ILE A 763 -14.50 26.00 19.77
N VAL A 764 -14.63 26.36 18.50
CA VAL A 764 -13.51 26.39 17.55
C VAL A 764 -13.04 27.82 17.36
N VAL A 765 -11.75 27.99 17.10
CA VAL A 765 -11.11 29.27 16.81
C VAL A 765 -10.39 29.19 15.46
N SER A 766 -10.40 30.28 14.70
CA SER A 766 -9.63 30.41 13.47
C SER A 766 -8.49 31.41 13.64
N ASP A 767 -7.38 31.20 12.92
CA ASP A 767 -6.25 32.12 12.83
C ASP A 767 -6.42 33.01 11.60
N ALA A 768 -6.57 34.32 11.80
CA ALA A 768 -6.77 35.28 10.70
C ALA A 768 -5.63 35.30 9.67
N THR A 769 -4.42 34.90 10.05
CA THR A 769 -3.27 34.87 9.14
C THR A 769 -3.31 33.69 8.16
N LYS A 770 -4.01 32.61 8.56
CA LYS A 770 -4.10 31.35 7.82
C LYS A 770 -5.46 31.15 7.17
N ASN A 771 -6.52 31.69 7.77
CA ASN A 771 -7.90 31.46 7.39
C ASN A 771 -8.51 32.72 6.79
N LYS A 772 -8.65 32.71 5.46
CA LYS A 772 -9.21 33.83 4.70
C LYS A 772 -10.72 33.67 4.48
N PRO A 773 -11.50 34.77 4.48
CA PRO A 773 -12.93 34.72 4.15
C PRO A 773 -13.19 33.99 2.83
N GLY A 774 -14.24 33.17 2.81
CA GLY A 774 -14.61 32.33 1.67
C GLY A 774 -13.97 30.93 1.66
N GLN A 775 -12.96 30.66 2.50
CA GLN A 775 -12.41 29.32 2.66
C GLN A 775 -13.47 28.36 3.20
N LYS A 776 -13.61 27.19 2.57
CA LYS A 776 -14.59 26.15 2.92
C LYS A 776 -13.89 24.82 3.16
N GLY A 777 -14.52 23.95 3.93
CA GLY A 777 -14.06 22.58 4.16
C GLY A 777 -14.92 21.86 5.19
N ASN A 778 -14.40 20.79 5.77
CA ASN A 778 -15.06 20.03 6.83
C ASN A 778 -14.16 19.94 8.06
N LEU A 779 -14.77 20.06 9.24
CA LEU A 779 -14.15 19.68 10.50
C LEU A 779 -14.53 18.24 10.83
N ILE A 780 -13.53 17.40 11.10
CA ILE A 780 -13.71 16.01 11.54
C ILE A 780 -13.43 15.97 13.03
N VAL A 781 -14.41 15.52 13.82
CA VAL A 781 -14.30 15.47 15.28
C VAL A 781 -14.31 14.01 15.73
N ALA A 782 -13.19 13.55 16.26
CA ALA A 782 -13.07 12.23 16.87
C ALA A 782 -13.56 12.29 18.32
N VAL A 783 -14.38 11.32 18.73
CA VAL A 783 -14.94 11.21 20.08
C VAL A 783 -14.29 10.03 20.79
N PHE A 784 -13.72 10.30 21.96
CA PHE A 784 -12.98 9.34 22.75
C PHE A 784 -13.60 9.13 24.12
N LEU A 785 -13.42 7.91 24.63
CA LEU A 785 -13.82 7.53 25.98
C LEU A 785 -12.58 7.30 26.85
N LYS A 786 -12.58 7.91 28.03
CA LYS A 786 -11.63 7.59 29.10
C LYS A 786 -12.23 6.52 30.01
N ARG A 787 -11.58 5.36 30.09
CA ARG A 787 -11.88 4.35 31.12
C ARG A 787 -11.06 4.67 32.37
N SER A 788 -11.71 4.88 33.51
CA SER A 788 -11.01 4.85 34.80
C SER A 788 -10.55 3.41 35.03
N GLY A 789 -9.23 3.20 35.17
CA GLY A 789 -8.72 1.89 35.57
C GLY A 789 -9.33 1.51 36.92
N SER A 790 -9.78 0.26 37.07
CA SER A 790 -10.18 -0.23 38.38
C SER A 790 -9.00 -0.08 39.34
N SER A 791 -9.25 0.54 40.49
CA SER A 791 -8.25 0.76 41.52
C SER A 791 -7.84 -0.57 42.16
N ALA A 792 -6.92 -1.30 41.53
CA ALA A 792 -6.08 -2.24 42.25
C ALA A 792 -5.00 -1.41 42.97
N LYS A 793 -5.04 -1.39 44.31
CA LYS A 793 -4.04 -0.72 45.15
C LYS A 793 -2.63 -1.17 44.72
N ASN A 794 -1.74 -0.21 44.48
CA ASN A 794 -0.31 -0.36 44.14
C ASN A 794 0.14 -0.58 42.68
N LYS A 795 -0.35 0.21 41.70
CA LYS A 795 0.43 0.48 40.46
C LYS A 795 0.31 1.93 39.99
N SER A 796 1.41 2.44 39.40
CA SER A 796 1.64 3.83 38.98
C SER A 796 0.47 4.48 38.20
N PRO A 797 0.26 5.81 38.31
CA PRO A 797 -0.96 6.49 37.83
C PRO A 797 -1.09 6.65 36.31
N ASN A 798 -0.16 6.12 35.50
CA ASN A 798 0.08 6.62 34.14
C ASN A 798 -0.52 5.79 32.99
N ASN A 799 -1.43 4.84 33.25
CA ASN A 799 -2.03 4.04 32.17
C ASN A 799 -3.55 4.24 32.08
N LYS A 800 -3.98 5.47 31.79
CA LYS A 800 -5.37 5.76 31.39
C LYS A 800 -5.52 5.41 29.91
N GLN A 801 -6.09 4.25 29.60
CA GLN A 801 -6.39 3.88 28.22
C GLN A 801 -7.57 4.72 27.69
N ARG A 802 -7.31 5.47 26.62
CA ARG A 802 -8.27 6.24 25.85
C ARG A 802 -8.54 5.48 24.55
N PHE A 803 -9.81 5.32 24.17
CA PHE A 803 -10.19 4.66 22.92
C PHE A 803 -11.18 5.52 22.14
N GLN A 804 -11.01 5.57 20.81
CA GLN A 804 -11.94 6.28 19.94
C GLN A 804 -13.25 5.48 19.86
N ALA A 805 -14.34 6.10 20.33
CA ALA A 805 -15.66 5.50 20.41
C ALA A 805 -16.43 5.66 19.09
N THR A 806 -16.35 6.85 18.50
CA THR A 806 -16.97 7.19 17.21
C THR A 806 -16.33 8.46 16.65
N THR A 807 -16.76 8.86 15.46
CA THR A 807 -16.51 10.20 14.89
C THR A 807 -17.86 10.92 14.81
N LEU A 808 -17.89 12.24 14.89
CA LEU A 808 -19.11 12.99 14.57
C LEU A 808 -19.31 13.01 13.04
N PRO A 809 -20.57 13.14 12.54
CA PRO A 809 -20.78 13.50 11.15
C PRO A 809 -19.95 14.74 10.80
N ALA A 810 -19.27 14.72 9.65
CA ALA A 810 -18.41 15.81 9.20
C ALA A 810 -19.16 17.13 9.26
N ILE A 811 -18.47 18.18 9.72
CA ILE A 811 -19.05 19.48 10.02
C ILE A 811 -18.54 20.48 8.97
N PRO A 812 -19.31 20.75 7.89
CA PRO A 812 -19.01 21.82 6.96
C PRO A 812 -18.78 23.15 7.66
N PHE A 813 -17.76 23.88 7.23
CA PHE A 813 -17.51 25.25 7.67
C PHE A 813 -17.25 26.19 6.50
N GLU A 814 -17.43 27.48 6.76
CA GLU A 814 -17.00 28.58 5.91
C GLU A 814 -16.39 29.67 6.78
N ILE A 815 -15.20 30.14 6.41
CA ILE A 815 -14.58 31.30 7.03
C ILE A 815 -15.30 32.55 6.53
N VAL A 816 -15.78 33.37 7.46
CA VAL A 816 -16.44 34.66 7.16
C VAL A 816 -15.58 35.84 7.61
N ALA A 817 -15.96 37.04 7.18
CA ALA A 817 -15.35 38.25 7.71
C ALA A 817 -15.44 38.29 9.26
N PRO A 818 -14.50 38.98 9.94
CA PRO A 818 -14.40 39.02 11.41
C PRO A 818 -15.68 39.39 12.14
#